data_AF-A0A0L6UM73-F1
#
_entry.id   AF-A0A0L6UM73-F1
#
_cell.length_a   1.000
_cell.length_b   1.000
_cell.length_c   1.000
_cell.angle_alpha   90.00
_cell.angle_beta   90.00
_cell.angle_gamma   90.00
#
_symmetry.space_group_name_H-M   'P 1'
#
loop_
_entity.id
_entity.type
_entity.pdbx_description
1 polymer ?
#
loop_
_entity_poly.entity_id
_entity_poly.type
_entity_poly.pdbx_seq_one_letter_code
_entity_poly.pdbx_strand_id
1 'polypeptide(L)'
;MIRLSACAQRHHRHPPNWPGSAQSFHLQSKLDNNRLTLAIKAEHPHRLWERRTPLVPDHVKKLIQRFGNSLAIKVESSQKRIFDDQSYSNAGAELVPPGKADGDVVIAIKEIPIEELRVREQGQPPRTYLFCVVPKSFSHTHKGQLYNVPLLKQMVNSGHQFIDWELIVNPSTGARQVSFGRLAGVLRNRISKEGYRGPMLSVAVTGSTGRVGKGIVETFDHAGIEWAENLAEFQAQIAHSEKSGKIFDRSLYNAHPERFRSIFHERVAPWTRLLINGAYWASGVPRLLSNDQLAHLFKQPNPRLKGVTDISCDFYGSLEFVDRATTIEDPYAYFKYDQNPSIMTGSQWADLDTKLQLISIEILPSELAKDASEDFSAAILPYMTSLIESKLAENGVKHPELLHELENGMICGEGKLMPQHQGLIPLLSLQTATSVSNKIDVSGSSKKVVIFGSGLVAKPAIEILLQEPDIEVIIAAKVLEEAESLSQRVCAKDSSKQARIKIVQVDAGSDSLRVSELVKEANIVMSLLPATMHPLIATACLEHSVNLITASYVSPAMAEFDAAAKSKNLIFLNELGLDPGIDHMTAVSLIQRLKREQPDSRIKSFVSFCGGLPERSDGLLGYRFSWSPRGVLEAAGNPAQFLLAGKKYEISGEKLLKRKFPGVGGAMFGAHFKEGNLALEGVANRDSLGYISRYGLEDDQLETMLRGTLRYEGFCEVMHVLKKIGLLRKDGPFRWASAGPPRRWDEVIERMGKKIEDGSRTKRVLTELGLLPGSGDPRHTSNDQPQMPSESELERIHPIDLLCKFLSHKLVYGPNERDMVLLSHELRMETNRGEQRIIKSELIARGDRENTAMAKTVGSPIGMGALVVLKQGAEIPKGVVRPVEQAVWEAVLGRLKSQSEIRMVEKQFCLDQPAAHKGLFPTGALEPVLKAAIQNW
;
A
#
# COMPACT_ATOMS: atom_id res chain seq x y z
N MET A 1 -16.73 -6.68 36.57
CA MET A 1 -16.64 -5.97 35.26
C MET A 1 -17.81 -5.00 35.08
N ILE A 2 -17.71 -4.01 34.18
CA ILE A 2 -18.74 -2.97 33.97
C ILE A 2 -19.49 -3.23 32.66
N ARG A 3 -20.82 -3.44 32.72
CA ARG A 3 -21.70 -3.54 31.53
C ARG A 3 -22.22 -2.16 31.16
N LEU A 4 -21.99 -1.71 29.92
CA LEU A 4 -22.44 -0.40 29.46
C LEU A 4 -23.43 -0.55 28.31
N SER A 5 -24.64 -0.01 28.50
CA SER A 5 -25.80 -0.30 27.65
C SER A 5 -26.14 0.80 26.62
N ALA A 6 -25.44 1.95 26.65
CA ALA A 6 -25.81 3.11 25.85
C ALA A 6 -24.75 3.55 24.83
N CYS A 7 -25.03 3.31 23.55
CA CYS A 7 -24.83 4.24 22.43
C CYS A 7 -25.76 3.81 21.28
N ALA A 8 -26.24 4.77 20.48
CA ALA A 8 -27.43 4.71 19.62
C ALA A 8 -27.75 3.34 18.98
N GLN A 9 -28.94 2.80 19.28
CA GLN A 9 -29.67 2.05 18.25
C GLN A 9 -30.39 3.14 17.45
N ARG A 10 -30.10 3.26 16.16
CA ARG A 10 -31.14 3.77 15.26
C ARG A 10 -32.30 2.79 15.41
N HIS A 11 -33.34 3.18 16.14
CA HIS A 11 -34.64 3.06 15.49
C HIS A 11 -34.50 4.00 14.30
N HIS A 12 -34.27 3.42 13.12
CA HIS A 12 -34.62 4.15 11.91
C HIS A 12 -36.02 4.67 12.18
N ARG A 13 -36.19 5.99 12.13
CA ARG A 13 -37.52 6.60 12.10
C ARG A 13 -38.34 5.71 11.17
N HIS A 14 -39.53 5.28 11.58
CA HIS A 14 -40.54 4.98 10.57
C HIS A 14 -40.42 6.10 9.53
N PRO A 15 -40.19 5.79 8.24
CA PRO A 15 -40.24 6.84 7.26
C PRO A 15 -41.57 7.58 7.49
N PRO A 16 -41.58 8.92 7.49
CA PRO A 16 -42.84 9.64 7.57
C PRO A 16 -43.76 9.02 6.52
N ASN A 17 -44.99 8.64 6.91
CA ASN A 17 -46.00 8.09 6.02
C ASN A 17 -45.86 8.75 4.66
N TRP A 18 -45.30 8.02 3.69
CA TRP A 18 -44.97 8.60 2.42
C TRP A 18 -46.30 8.81 1.69
N PRO A 19 -46.68 10.06 1.34
CA PRO A 19 -47.84 10.27 0.50
C PRO A 19 -47.55 9.59 -0.84
N GLY A 20 -48.43 8.69 -1.28
CA GLY A 20 -48.27 7.97 -2.54
C GLY A 20 -47.92 8.93 -3.69
N SER A 21 -46.76 8.72 -4.32
CA SER A 21 -46.35 9.22 -5.66
C SER A 21 -44.82 9.30 -5.91
N ALA A 22 -43.94 8.72 -5.07
CA ALA A 22 -42.53 8.59 -5.45
C ALA A 22 -42.32 7.39 -6.39
N GLN A 23 -41.53 7.58 -7.46
CA GLN A 23 -41.16 6.55 -8.44
C GLN A 23 -40.68 5.27 -7.74
N SER A 24 -41.54 4.25 -7.67
CA SER A 24 -41.18 2.92 -7.19
C SER A 24 -40.47 2.16 -8.30
N PHE A 25 -39.18 1.85 -8.11
CA PHE A 25 -38.47 0.94 -9.00
C PHE A 25 -38.94 -0.48 -8.68
N HIS A 26 -39.86 -1.01 -9.48
CA HIS A 26 -40.51 -2.29 -9.19
C HIS A 26 -39.49 -3.44 -9.28
N LEU A 27 -39.18 -4.08 -8.15
CA LEU A 27 -38.49 -5.38 -8.14
C LEU A 27 -39.35 -6.48 -8.81
N GLN A 28 -40.63 -6.23 -9.02
CA GLN A 28 -41.67 -7.11 -9.60
C GLN A 28 -41.63 -7.26 -11.14
N SER A 29 -40.55 -6.83 -11.81
CA SER A 29 -40.45 -7.01 -13.28
C SER A 29 -40.49 -8.51 -13.64
N LYS A 30 -41.55 -8.95 -14.32
CA LYS A 30 -41.74 -10.35 -14.76
C LYS A 30 -40.66 -10.74 -15.77
N LEU A 31 -40.13 -11.96 -15.66
CA LEU A 31 -39.22 -12.53 -16.64
C LEU A 31 -40.00 -13.13 -17.82
N ASP A 32 -39.51 -12.91 -19.04
CA ASP A 32 -40.14 -13.39 -20.26
C ASP A 32 -40.15 -14.94 -20.38
N ASN A 33 -39.23 -15.63 -19.71
CA ASN A 33 -38.97 -17.06 -19.90
C ASN A 33 -39.43 -17.98 -18.74
N ASN A 34 -40.20 -17.50 -17.76
CA ASN A 34 -40.70 -18.28 -16.61
C ASN A 34 -39.65 -19.06 -15.79
N ARG A 35 -38.35 -18.78 -16.00
CA ARG A 35 -37.21 -19.39 -15.31
C ARG A 35 -36.24 -18.29 -14.90
N LEU A 36 -35.93 -18.25 -13.60
CA LEU A 36 -35.00 -17.30 -12.98
C LEU A 36 -33.63 -17.95 -12.81
N THR A 37 -32.56 -17.21 -13.10
CA THR A 37 -31.18 -17.60 -12.83
C THR A 37 -30.59 -16.78 -11.69
N LEU A 38 -30.20 -17.44 -10.60
CA LEU A 38 -29.49 -16.87 -9.47
C LEU A 38 -28.00 -17.25 -9.55
N ALA A 39 -27.11 -16.27 -9.63
CA ALA A 39 -25.67 -16.46 -9.69
C ALA A 39 -25.00 -16.15 -8.35
N ILE A 40 -24.20 -17.08 -7.82
CA ILE A 40 -23.34 -16.91 -6.64
C ILE A 40 -21.89 -16.72 -7.11
N LYS A 41 -21.34 -15.54 -6.87
CA LYS A 41 -19.97 -15.18 -7.27
C LYS A 41 -18.92 -15.83 -6.36
N ALA A 42 -17.73 -16.08 -6.92
CA ALA A 42 -16.56 -16.51 -6.16
C ALA A 42 -16.00 -15.38 -5.30
N GLU A 43 -15.25 -15.76 -4.27
CA GLU A 43 -14.58 -14.80 -3.41
C GLU A 43 -13.46 -14.09 -4.18
N HIS A 44 -13.30 -12.79 -3.93
CA HIS A 44 -12.31 -11.97 -4.64
C HIS A 44 -10.87 -12.52 -4.49
N PRO A 45 -10.09 -12.66 -5.58
CA PRO A 45 -8.78 -13.31 -5.55
C PRO A 45 -7.75 -12.57 -4.68
N HIS A 46 -7.81 -11.23 -4.66
CA HIS A 46 -6.90 -10.40 -3.86
C HIS A 46 -7.22 -10.36 -2.34
N ARG A 47 -8.29 -11.03 -1.89
CA ARG A 47 -8.72 -11.02 -0.48
C ARG A 47 -8.31 -12.28 0.24
N LEU A 48 -7.02 -12.43 0.57
CA LEU A 48 -6.41 -13.67 1.09
C LEU A 48 -7.26 -14.45 2.11
N TRP A 49 -7.88 -13.75 3.08
CA TRP A 49 -8.64 -14.39 4.18
C TRP A 49 -10.14 -14.53 3.94
N GLU A 50 -10.71 -13.99 2.85
CA GLU A 50 -12.16 -14.08 2.61
C GLU A 50 -12.58 -15.46 2.08
N ARG A 51 -13.32 -16.23 2.88
CA ARG A 51 -13.77 -17.57 2.52
C ARG A 51 -15.29 -17.73 2.62
N ARG A 52 -16.01 -16.64 2.93
CA ARG A 52 -17.45 -16.65 3.16
C ARG A 52 -18.24 -16.65 1.86
N THR A 53 -19.46 -17.15 1.95
CA THR A 53 -20.41 -17.25 0.83
C THR A 53 -21.77 -16.66 1.25
N PRO A 54 -22.53 -16.00 0.35
CA PRO A 54 -23.80 -15.39 0.70
C PRO A 54 -24.91 -16.43 0.94
N LEU A 55 -24.86 -17.57 0.23
CA LEU A 55 -25.76 -18.70 0.45
C LEU A 55 -24.98 -19.99 0.66
N VAL A 56 -25.24 -20.67 1.78
CA VAL A 56 -24.65 -21.97 2.09
C VAL A 56 -25.35 -23.09 1.30
N PRO A 57 -24.68 -24.24 1.04
CA PRO A 57 -25.26 -25.35 0.26
C PRO A 57 -26.64 -25.80 0.74
N ASP A 58 -26.88 -25.87 2.05
CA ASP A 58 -28.18 -26.27 2.59
C ASP A 58 -29.31 -25.30 2.23
N HIS A 59 -29.01 -24.00 2.14
CA HIS A 59 -29.99 -22.99 1.74
C HIS A 59 -30.20 -22.93 0.23
N VAL A 60 -29.16 -23.20 -0.55
CA VAL A 60 -29.27 -23.45 -1.99
C VAL A 60 -30.22 -24.62 -2.26
N LYS A 61 -30.04 -25.74 -1.54
CA LYS A 61 -30.92 -26.91 -1.65
C LYS A 61 -32.38 -26.56 -1.31
N LYS A 62 -32.62 -25.80 -0.24
CA LYS A 62 -33.98 -25.35 0.15
C LYS A 62 -34.64 -24.49 -0.94
N LEU A 63 -33.89 -23.59 -1.58
CA LEU A 63 -34.41 -22.74 -2.66
C LEU A 63 -34.75 -23.57 -3.90
N ILE A 64 -33.87 -24.47 -4.32
CA ILE A 64 -34.11 -25.35 -5.48
C ILE A 64 -35.31 -26.27 -5.22
N GLN A 65 -35.43 -26.84 -4.01
CA GLN A 65 -36.59 -27.66 -3.64
C GLN A 65 -37.90 -26.88 -3.65
N ARG A 66 -37.88 -25.59 -3.28
CA ARG A 66 -39.07 -24.74 -3.23
C ARG A 66 -39.54 -24.30 -4.62
N PHE A 67 -38.62 -23.91 -5.50
CA PHE A 67 -38.94 -23.30 -6.79
C PHE A 67 -38.79 -24.26 -7.99
N GLY A 68 -38.21 -25.45 -7.77
CA GLY A 68 -38.07 -26.50 -8.77
C GLY A 68 -37.40 -25.99 -10.06
N ASN A 69 -37.97 -26.38 -11.21
CA ASN A 69 -37.43 -26.05 -12.53
C ASN A 69 -37.50 -24.55 -12.88
N SER A 70 -38.25 -23.75 -12.11
CA SER A 70 -38.34 -22.30 -12.31
C SER A 70 -37.14 -21.54 -11.75
N LEU A 71 -36.22 -22.18 -11.02
CA LEU A 71 -35.00 -21.57 -10.49
C LEU A 71 -33.76 -22.38 -10.90
N ALA A 72 -32.83 -21.74 -11.60
CA ALA A 72 -31.47 -22.23 -11.78
C ALA A 72 -30.52 -21.47 -10.84
N ILE A 73 -29.67 -22.19 -10.10
CA ILE A 73 -28.62 -21.57 -9.28
C ILE A 73 -27.27 -21.92 -9.88
N LYS A 74 -26.50 -20.90 -10.29
CA LYS A 74 -25.13 -21.04 -10.79
C LYS A 74 -24.15 -20.59 -9.72
N VAL A 75 -23.12 -21.39 -9.46
CA VAL A 75 -22.11 -21.10 -8.43
C VAL A 75 -20.74 -21.12 -9.07
N GLU A 76 -19.98 -20.04 -8.93
CA GLU A 76 -18.59 -20.03 -9.39
C GLU A 76 -17.75 -20.98 -8.53
N SER A 77 -17.01 -21.86 -9.20
CA SER A 77 -16.03 -22.73 -8.57
C SER A 77 -15.00 -21.91 -7.79
N SER A 78 -14.70 -22.33 -6.55
CA SER A 78 -13.70 -21.65 -5.72
C SER A 78 -12.95 -22.63 -4.84
N GLN A 79 -11.62 -22.64 -4.98
CA GLN A 79 -10.71 -23.43 -4.13
C GLN A 79 -10.53 -22.81 -2.72
N LYS A 80 -11.08 -21.62 -2.49
CA LYS A 80 -10.86 -20.83 -1.27
C LYS A 80 -12.09 -20.82 -0.35
N ARG A 81 -13.28 -20.90 -0.92
CA ARG A 81 -14.55 -20.92 -0.20
C ARG A 81 -14.53 -21.95 0.92
N ILE A 82 -15.18 -21.63 2.03
CA ILE A 82 -15.23 -22.51 3.20
C ILE A 82 -16.07 -23.77 2.97
N PHE A 83 -17.03 -23.70 2.03
CA PHE A 83 -17.79 -24.85 1.52
C PHE A 83 -17.24 -25.23 0.15
N ASP A 84 -16.98 -26.53 -0.04
CA ASP A 84 -16.46 -27.04 -1.30
C ASP A 84 -17.51 -27.02 -2.43
N ASP A 85 -17.02 -27.07 -3.67
CA ASP A 85 -17.85 -27.08 -4.87
C ASP A 85 -18.76 -28.32 -4.92
N GLN A 86 -18.29 -29.46 -4.41
CA GLN A 86 -19.07 -30.70 -4.38
C GLN A 86 -20.35 -30.55 -3.55
N SER A 87 -20.28 -29.84 -2.43
CA SER A 87 -21.45 -29.55 -1.58
C SER A 87 -22.51 -28.75 -2.33
N TYR A 88 -22.11 -27.80 -3.18
CA TYR A 88 -23.06 -27.05 -4.03
C TYR A 88 -23.64 -27.90 -5.16
N SER A 89 -22.81 -28.73 -5.80
CA SER A 89 -23.29 -29.68 -6.80
C SER A 89 -24.31 -30.67 -6.20
N ASN A 90 -24.04 -31.20 -5.01
CA ASN A 90 -24.95 -32.08 -4.26
C ASN A 90 -26.24 -31.37 -3.82
N ALA A 91 -26.20 -30.04 -3.64
CA ALA A 91 -27.37 -29.21 -3.36
C ALA A 91 -28.24 -28.95 -4.60
N GLY A 92 -27.76 -29.31 -5.80
CA GLY A 92 -28.45 -29.14 -7.08
C GLY A 92 -28.04 -27.90 -7.88
N ALA A 93 -26.98 -27.18 -7.46
CA ALA A 93 -26.49 -26.02 -8.20
C ALA A 93 -25.56 -26.41 -9.36
N GLU A 94 -25.58 -25.59 -10.41
CA GLU A 94 -24.67 -25.68 -11.56
C GLU A 94 -23.34 -24.99 -11.22
N LEU A 95 -22.24 -25.73 -11.23
CA LEU A 95 -20.91 -25.16 -11.06
C LEU A 95 -20.42 -24.55 -12.38
N VAL A 96 -19.91 -23.32 -12.32
CA VAL A 96 -19.33 -22.63 -13.47
C VAL A 96 -17.90 -22.17 -13.17
N PRO A 97 -17.04 -21.95 -14.19
CA PRO A 97 -15.71 -21.44 -13.97
C PRO A 97 -15.69 -20.08 -13.24
N PRO A 98 -14.62 -19.74 -12.51
CA PRO A 98 -14.46 -18.43 -11.88
C PRO A 98 -14.69 -17.27 -12.86
N GLY A 99 -15.43 -16.24 -12.43
CA GLY A 99 -15.77 -15.07 -13.25
C GLY A 99 -16.83 -15.30 -14.33
N LYS A 100 -17.44 -16.48 -14.39
CA LYS A 100 -18.44 -16.85 -15.42
C LYS A 100 -19.87 -17.01 -14.89
N ALA A 101 -20.13 -16.92 -13.59
CA ALA A 101 -21.51 -16.94 -13.10
C ALA A 101 -22.19 -15.61 -13.42
N ASP A 102 -23.32 -15.72 -14.09
CA ASP A 102 -24.17 -14.62 -14.49
C ASP A 102 -25.63 -15.07 -14.46
N GLY A 103 -26.54 -14.13 -14.25
CA GLY A 103 -27.96 -14.42 -14.08
C GLY A 103 -28.82 -13.16 -13.89
N ASP A 104 -30.11 -13.38 -13.71
CA ASP A 104 -31.09 -12.32 -13.46
C ASP A 104 -30.89 -11.70 -12.08
N VAL A 105 -30.48 -12.52 -11.12
CA VAL A 105 -30.08 -12.12 -9.77
C VAL A 105 -28.64 -12.56 -9.53
N VAL A 106 -27.77 -11.61 -9.18
CA VAL A 106 -26.36 -11.90 -8.89
C VAL A 106 -26.07 -11.55 -7.44
N ILE A 107 -25.56 -12.51 -6.67
CA ILE A 107 -25.26 -12.34 -5.25
C ILE A 107 -23.79 -12.55 -4.93
N ALA A 108 -23.26 -11.67 -4.07
CA ALA A 108 -21.89 -11.74 -3.56
C ALA A 108 -21.80 -11.22 -2.11
N ILE A 109 -20.83 -11.71 -1.34
CA ILE A 109 -20.50 -11.14 0.00
C ILE A 109 -19.68 -9.85 -0.13
N LYS A 110 -18.96 -9.65 -1.24
CA LYS A 110 -18.06 -8.51 -1.49
C LYS A 110 -18.37 -7.88 -2.86
N GLU A 111 -17.67 -6.79 -3.18
CA GLU A 111 -17.77 -6.09 -4.46
C GLU A 111 -17.61 -7.04 -5.63
N ILE A 112 -18.45 -6.83 -6.63
CA ILE A 112 -18.24 -7.39 -7.96
C ILE A 112 -17.23 -6.46 -8.64
N PRO A 113 -16.10 -6.98 -9.16
CA PRO A 113 -15.12 -6.17 -9.87
C PRO A 113 -15.77 -5.31 -10.95
N ILE A 114 -15.30 -4.07 -11.13
CA ILE A 114 -15.87 -3.11 -12.08
C ILE A 114 -15.88 -3.69 -13.50
N GLU A 115 -14.87 -4.50 -13.85
CA GLU A 115 -14.73 -5.12 -15.17
C GLU A 115 -15.80 -6.20 -15.43
N GLU A 116 -16.41 -6.75 -14.37
CA GLU A 116 -17.48 -7.75 -14.48
C GLU A 116 -18.88 -7.11 -14.59
N LEU A 117 -19.00 -5.80 -14.31
CA LEU A 117 -20.26 -5.05 -14.41
C LEU A 117 -20.53 -4.62 -15.85
N ARG A 118 -21.37 -5.39 -16.54
CA ARG A 118 -21.82 -5.09 -17.90
C ARG A 118 -22.85 -3.96 -17.92
N VAL A 119 -22.90 -3.23 -19.03
CA VAL A 119 -23.97 -2.27 -19.30
C VAL A 119 -25.17 -3.01 -19.88
N ARG A 120 -26.37 -2.69 -19.38
CA ARG A 120 -27.64 -3.20 -19.88
C ARG A 120 -27.81 -2.84 -21.36
N GLU A 121 -28.07 -3.85 -22.20
CA GLU A 121 -28.44 -3.64 -23.59
C GLU A 121 -29.86 -3.04 -23.68
N GLN A 122 -30.08 -2.17 -24.67
CA GLN A 122 -31.39 -1.56 -24.89
C GLN A 122 -32.46 -2.64 -25.14
N GLY A 123 -33.55 -2.61 -24.36
CA GLY A 123 -34.67 -3.54 -24.49
C GLY A 123 -34.63 -4.76 -23.56
N GLN A 124 -33.50 -5.09 -22.92
CA GLN A 124 -33.45 -6.18 -21.92
C GLN A 124 -33.98 -5.71 -20.56
N PRO A 125 -34.58 -6.57 -19.71
CA PRO A 125 -34.94 -6.20 -18.33
C PRO A 125 -33.70 -5.94 -17.46
N PRO A 126 -33.79 -5.07 -16.43
CA PRO A 126 -32.67 -4.82 -15.53
C PRO A 126 -32.40 -6.05 -14.64
N ARG A 127 -31.12 -6.44 -14.53
CA ARG A 127 -30.66 -7.43 -13.56
C ARG A 127 -30.63 -6.85 -12.15
N THR A 128 -30.77 -7.71 -11.15
CA THR A 128 -30.68 -7.34 -9.73
C THR A 128 -29.38 -7.86 -9.12
N TYR A 129 -28.49 -6.94 -8.77
CA TYR A 129 -27.24 -7.23 -8.07
C TYR A 129 -27.44 -7.00 -6.57
N LEU A 130 -27.20 -8.02 -5.76
CA LEU A 130 -27.18 -7.90 -4.31
C LEU A 130 -25.77 -8.23 -3.81
N PHE A 131 -25.11 -7.22 -3.26
CA PHE A 131 -23.72 -7.32 -2.86
C PHE A 131 -23.50 -6.45 -1.62
N CYS A 132 -22.35 -6.64 -1.00
CA CYS A 132 -21.83 -5.67 -0.05
C CYS A 132 -20.62 -5.06 -0.76
N VAL A 133 -20.62 -3.76 -1.06
CA VAL A 133 -19.36 -3.12 -1.48
C VAL A 133 -18.45 -3.19 -0.26
N VAL A 134 -17.21 -3.61 -0.38
CA VAL A 134 -16.33 -3.71 0.78
C VAL A 134 -14.89 -3.72 0.30
N PRO A 135 -14.20 -2.59 0.34
CA PRO A 135 -12.77 -2.66 0.31
C PRO A 135 -12.27 -3.06 1.68
N LYS A 136 -13.09 -3.04 2.76
CA LYS A 136 -12.57 -3.39 4.07
C LYS A 136 -13.58 -3.83 5.16
N SER A 137 -14.82 -3.32 5.29
CA SER A 137 -15.92 -4.10 5.94
C SER A 137 -17.36 -3.77 5.50
N PHE A 138 -17.62 -2.64 4.85
CA PHE A 138 -18.96 -2.21 4.42
C PHE A 138 -18.89 -1.23 3.24
N SER A 139 -20.00 -1.06 2.52
CA SER A 139 -20.04 -0.38 1.22
C SER A 139 -19.59 1.03 1.33
N HIS A 140 -20.20 1.79 2.22
CA HIS A 140 -19.96 3.21 2.34
C HIS A 140 -20.12 3.98 1.01
N THR A 141 -20.56 3.32 -0.07
CA THR A 141 -20.99 3.95 -1.32
C THR A 141 -22.16 4.87 -1.02
N HIS A 142 -23.11 4.38 -0.20
CA HIS A 142 -24.18 5.20 0.37
C HIS A 142 -23.69 6.30 1.33
N LYS A 143 -22.45 6.20 1.84
CA LYS A 143 -21.79 7.20 2.71
C LYS A 143 -20.88 8.17 1.91
N GLY A 144 -20.76 8.00 0.59
CA GLY A 144 -20.04 8.92 -0.29
C GLY A 144 -18.51 8.93 -0.17
N GLN A 145 -17.89 7.81 0.19
CA GLN A 145 -16.42 7.75 0.30
C GLN A 145 -15.73 7.77 -1.08
N LEU A 146 -14.71 8.63 -1.23
CA LEU A 146 -14.10 8.96 -2.53
C LEU A 146 -13.54 7.77 -3.32
N TYR A 147 -13.05 6.73 -2.64
CA TYR A 147 -12.48 5.56 -3.29
C TYR A 147 -13.52 4.71 -4.05
N ASN A 148 -14.81 4.81 -3.71
CA ASN A 148 -15.90 4.05 -4.33
C ASN A 148 -16.58 4.76 -5.50
N VAL A 149 -16.18 5.99 -5.80
CA VAL A 149 -16.79 6.79 -6.87
C VAL A 149 -16.75 6.09 -8.24
N PRO A 150 -15.66 5.38 -8.65
CA PRO A 150 -15.65 4.65 -9.92
C PRO A 150 -16.71 3.54 -9.99
N LEU A 151 -16.87 2.77 -8.91
CA LEU A 151 -17.87 1.71 -8.82
C LEU A 151 -19.28 2.29 -8.83
N LEU A 152 -19.55 3.33 -8.05
CA LEU A 152 -20.84 4.04 -8.05
C LEU A 152 -21.23 4.53 -9.45
N LYS A 153 -20.28 5.10 -10.20
CA LYS A 153 -20.51 5.52 -11.58
C LYS A 153 -20.84 4.35 -12.48
N GLN A 154 -20.10 3.24 -12.39
CA GLN A 154 -20.38 2.05 -13.20
C GLN A 154 -21.74 1.45 -12.86
N MET A 155 -22.12 1.41 -11.58
CA MET A 155 -23.44 0.93 -11.13
C MET A 155 -24.56 1.75 -11.77
N VAL A 156 -24.48 3.09 -11.71
CA VAL A 156 -25.46 3.97 -12.34
C VAL A 156 -25.44 3.78 -13.86
N ASN A 157 -24.27 3.84 -14.51
CA ASN A 157 -24.14 3.70 -15.96
C ASN A 157 -24.63 2.37 -16.50
N SER A 158 -24.54 1.30 -15.72
CA SER A 158 -24.97 -0.03 -16.16
C SER A 158 -26.48 -0.15 -16.37
N GLY A 159 -27.29 0.71 -15.74
CA GLY A 159 -28.75 0.64 -15.84
C GLY A 159 -29.39 -0.54 -15.09
N HIS A 160 -28.62 -1.30 -14.31
CA HIS A 160 -29.09 -2.41 -13.48
C HIS A 160 -29.52 -1.95 -12.07
N GLN A 161 -30.15 -2.84 -11.31
CA GLN A 161 -30.57 -2.60 -9.92
C GLN A 161 -29.49 -3.09 -8.96
N PHE A 162 -29.06 -2.24 -8.03
CA PHE A 162 -28.01 -2.56 -7.06
C PHE A 162 -28.51 -2.40 -5.64
N ILE A 163 -28.52 -3.49 -4.88
CA ILE A 163 -28.98 -3.55 -3.49
C ILE A 163 -27.80 -3.85 -2.58
N ASP A 164 -27.67 -3.05 -1.52
CA ASP A 164 -26.62 -3.19 -0.53
C ASP A 164 -27.14 -3.96 0.70
N TRP A 165 -26.54 -5.12 0.97
CA TRP A 165 -26.90 -5.95 2.12
C TRP A 165 -26.85 -5.18 3.45
N GLU A 166 -26.00 -4.15 3.56
CA GLU A 166 -25.92 -3.27 4.74
C GLU A 166 -27.24 -2.60 5.09
N LEU A 167 -28.04 -2.23 4.10
CA LEU A 167 -29.16 -1.32 4.32
C LEU A 167 -30.44 -2.07 4.69
N ILE A 168 -30.41 -3.41 4.69
CA ILE A 168 -31.56 -4.26 4.97
C ILE A 168 -31.79 -4.39 6.47
N VAL A 169 -33.03 -4.13 6.89
CA VAL A 169 -33.50 -4.27 8.27
C VAL A 169 -34.63 -5.27 8.37
N ASN A 170 -34.85 -5.80 9.57
CA ASN A 170 -36.04 -6.58 9.89
C ASN A 170 -37.28 -5.66 9.94
N PRO A 171 -38.36 -5.96 9.20
CA PRO A 171 -39.57 -5.13 9.23
C PRO A 171 -40.22 -5.01 10.62
N SER A 172 -40.18 -6.08 11.42
CA SER A 172 -40.87 -6.14 12.72
C SER A 172 -40.07 -5.49 13.86
N THR A 173 -38.74 -5.55 13.80
CA THR A 173 -37.86 -5.10 14.89
C THR A 173 -37.02 -3.88 14.53
N GLY A 174 -36.95 -3.50 13.25
CA GLY A 174 -36.05 -2.46 12.72
C GLY A 174 -34.56 -2.81 12.84
N ALA A 175 -34.23 -4.03 13.28
CA ALA A 175 -32.86 -4.46 13.49
C ALA A 175 -32.17 -4.76 12.14
N ARG A 176 -30.96 -4.23 11.95
CA ARG A 176 -30.10 -4.54 10.81
C ARG A 176 -29.90 -6.05 10.68
N GLN A 177 -30.15 -6.61 9.50
CA GLN A 177 -29.95 -8.04 9.30
C GLN A 177 -28.49 -8.40 9.15
N VAL A 178 -27.72 -7.55 8.47
CA VAL A 178 -26.31 -7.76 8.16
C VAL A 178 -25.45 -6.85 9.04
N SER A 179 -24.93 -7.42 10.13
CA SER A 179 -24.01 -6.79 11.08
C SER A 179 -22.95 -7.81 11.51
N PHE A 180 -21.91 -7.38 12.24
CA PHE A 180 -21.04 -8.32 12.94
C PHE A 180 -21.88 -9.27 13.81
N GLY A 181 -21.71 -10.58 13.60
CA GLY A 181 -22.51 -11.63 14.22
C GLY A 181 -22.19 -11.85 15.70
N ARG A 182 -23.01 -12.66 16.38
CA ARG A 182 -22.84 -13.04 17.80
C ARG A 182 -21.45 -13.61 18.08
N LEU A 183 -20.95 -14.46 17.18
CA LEU A 183 -19.66 -15.16 17.31
C LEU A 183 -18.43 -14.24 17.25
N ALA A 184 -18.56 -13.07 16.62
CA ALA A 184 -17.51 -12.04 16.63
C ALA A 184 -17.20 -11.59 18.08
N GLY A 185 -18.22 -11.48 18.93
CA GLY A 185 -18.03 -11.20 20.35
C GLY A 185 -17.40 -12.35 21.13
N VAL A 186 -17.58 -13.59 20.68
CA VAL A 186 -17.15 -14.81 21.38
C VAL A 186 -15.68 -15.13 21.18
N LEU A 187 -15.21 -15.10 19.93
CA LEU A 187 -13.84 -15.51 19.57
C LEU A 187 -12.76 -14.67 20.24
N ARG A 188 -12.98 -13.36 20.29
CA ARG A 188 -11.93 -12.41 20.61
C ARG A 188 -11.57 -12.40 22.10
N ASN A 189 -12.49 -12.88 22.93
CA ASN A 189 -12.25 -13.07 24.36
C ASN A 189 -11.25 -14.22 24.62
N ARG A 190 -11.26 -15.29 23.81
CA ARG A 190 -10.28 -16.39 23.92
C ARG A 190 -8.84 -15.89 23.68
N ILE A 191 -8.62 -15.05 22.67
CA ILE A 191 -7.31 -14.44 22.38
C ILE A 191 -6.88 -13.44 23.47
N SER A 192 -7.83 -12.74 24.11
CA SER A 192 -7.51 -11.82 25.22
C SER A 192 -7.06 -12.53 26.49
N LYS A 193 -7.45 -13.80 26.69
CA LYS A 193 -7.05 -14.62 27.85
C LYS A 193 -5.61 -15.13 27.77
N GLU A 194 -5.07 -15.37 26.57
CA GLU A 194 -3.73 -15.96 26.40
C GLU A 194 -2.58 -14.93 26.51
N GLY A 195 -2.88 -13.63 26.47
CA GLY A 195 -1.88 -12.56 26.38
C GLY A 195 -1.62 -11.73 27.65
N TYR A 196 -2.35 -11.94 28.76
CA TYR A 196 -2.26 -11.05 29.93
C TYR A 196 -1.96 -11.81 31.23
N ARG A 197 -0.80 -11.54 31.85
CA ARG A 197 -0.38 -12.07 33.17
C ARG A 197 -0.27 -10.91 34.19
N GLY A 198 -1.35 -10.57 34.87
CA GLY A 198 -1.36 -9.57 35.95
C GLY A 198 -2.64 -9.65 36.82
N PRO A 199 -2.68 -9.06 38.03
CA PRO A 199 -3.79 -9.25 38.98
C PRO A 199 -5.07 -8.48 38.59
N MET A 200 -6.22 -8.89 39.18
CA MET A 200 -7.63 -8.48 38.94
C MET A 200 -7.92 -7.59 37.71
N LEU A 201 -8.56 -8.18 36.70
CA LEU A 201 -8.92 -7.52 35.44
C LEU A 201 -10.26 -6.77 35.55
N SER A 202 -10.25 -5.43 35.51
CA SER A 202 -11.47 -4.65 35.29
C SER A 202 -11.69 -4.41 33.79
N VAL A 203 -12.76 -4.99 33.23
CA VAL A 203 -13.13 -4.80 31.81
C VAL A 203 -14.41 -3.97 31.71
N ALA A 204 -14.44 -3.06 30.74
CA ALA A 204 -15.64 -2.36 30.31
C ALA A 204 -16.03 -2.83 28.91
N VAL A 205 -17.31 -3.14 28.73
CA VAL A 205 -17.88 -3.54 27.43
C VAL A 205 -18.95 -2.55 27.02
N THR A 206 -18.78 -1.93 25.84
CA THR A 206 -19.78 -1.01 25.27
C THR A 206 -20.69 -1.76 24.30
N GLY A 207 -21.90 -1.24 24.10
CA GLY A 207 -22.87 -1.85 23.18
C GLY A 207 -23.38 -3.22 23.65
N SER A 208 -23.34 -3.50 24.96
CA SER A 208 -23.71 -4.78 25.59
C SER A 208 -25.11 -5.31 25.25
N THR A 209 -26.01 -4.44 24.77
CA THR A 209 -27.36 -4.80 24.32
C THR A 209 -27.44 -5.17 22.83
N GLY A 210 -26.39 -4.87 22.04
CA GLY A 210 -26.26 -5.20 20.62
C GLY A 210 -25.71 -6.62 20.39
N ARG A 211 -25.75 -7.11 19.14
CA ARG A 211 -25.34 -8.49 18.80
C ARG A 211 -23.88 -8.80 19.21
N VAL A 212 -22.95 -7.88 18.91
CA VAL A 212 -21.53 -8.00 19.28
C VAL A 212 -21.35 -7.96 20.79
N GLY A 213 -21.94 -6.96 21.45
CA GLY A 213 -21.89 -6.81 22.91
C GLY A 213 -22.44 -8.01 23.67
N LYS A 214 -23.58 -8.56 23.22
CA LYS A 214 -24.15 -9.79 23.78
C LYS A 214 -23.22 -10.99 23.63
N GLY A 215 -22.59 -11.16 22.46
CA GLY A 215 -21.60 -12.23 22.26
C GLY A 215 -20.41 -12.12 23.21
N ILE A 216 -19.93 -10.89 23.47
CA ILE A 216 -18.87 -10.63 24.46
C ILE A 216 -19.34 -11.01 25.87
N VAL A 217 -20.52 -10.53 26.26
CA VAL A 217 -21.10 -10.77 27.60
C VAL A 217 -21.33 -12.26 27.85
N GLU A 218 -21.96 -12.96 26.91
CA GLU A 218 -22.20 -14.40 27.01
C GLU A 218 -20.90 -15.19 27.18
N THR A 219 -19.82 -14.77 26.52
CA THR A 219 -18.53 -15.45 26.64
C THR A 219 -17.91 -15.26 28.00
N PHE A 220 -18.10 -14.07 28.60
CA PHE A 220 -17.69 -13.82 29.97
C PHE A 220 -18.56 -14.57 30.98
N ASP A 221 -19.86 -14.69 30.72
CA ASP A 221 -20.78 -15.46 31.55
C ASP A 221 -20.42 -16.95 31.52
N HIS A 222 -20.14 -17.53 30.35
CA HIS A 222 -19.62 -18.91 30.21
C HIS A 222 -18.25 -19.11 30.85
N ALA A 223 -17.44 -18.07 30.91
CA ALA A 223 -16.14 -18.09 31.58
C ALA A 223 -16.23 -17.97 33.10
N GLY A 224 -17.44 -17.87 33.68
CA GLY A 224 -17.65 -17.74 35.13
C GLY A 224 -17.19 -16.40 35.69
N ILE A 225 -17.21 -15.32 34.90
CA ILE A 225 -16.74 -14.00 35.35
C ILE A 225 -17.86 -13.22 36.04
N GLU A 226 -17.56 -12.71 37.24
CA GLU A 226 -18.49 -11.89 38.03
C GLU A 226 -18.58 -10.43 37.53
N TRP A 227 -19.81 -9.92 37.47
CA TRP A 227 -20.12 -8.54 37.09
C TRP A 227 -20.31 -7.66 38.34
N ALA A 228 -19.89 -6.39 38.28
CA ALA A 228 -20.01 -5.50 39.43
C ALA A 228 -21.48 -5.13 39.68
N GLU A 229 -21.92 -5.18 40.94
CA GLU A 229 -23.33 -5.07 41.34
C GLU A 229 -23.89 -3.62 41.36
N ASN A 230 -23.04 -2.59 41.41
CA ASN A 230 -23.47 -1.17 41.41
C ASN A 230 -23.56 -0.56 40.00
N LEU A 231 -24.46 -1.09 39.17
CA LEU A 231 -24.66 -0.67 37.77
C LEU A 231 -25.19 0.78 37.58
N ALA A 232 -25.93 1.33 38.55
CA ALA A 232 -26.61 2.63 38.37
C ALA A 232 -25.65 3.83 38.23
N GLU A 233 -24.52 3.84 38.95
CA GLU A 233 -23.52 4.93 38.88
C GLU A 233 -22.65 4.88 37.62
N PHE A 234 -22.48 3.69 37.01
CA PHE A 234 -21.63 3.49 35.83
C PHE A 234 -22.42 3.40 34.51
N GLN A 235 -23.75 3.37 34.54
CA GLN A 235 -24.60 3.29 33.34
C GLN A 235 -24.57 4.56 32.48
N ALA A 236 -24.31 5.73 33.07
CA ALA A 236 -24.21 6.98 32.34
C ALA A 236 -22.79 7.19 31.80
N GLN A 237 -22.51 6.68 30.60
CA GLN A 237 -21.31 7.07 29.82
C GLN A 237 -21.48 8.43 29.14
N ILE A 238 -22.72 8.93 29.13
CA ILE A 238 -23.16 10.09 28.37
C ILE A 238 -23.99 10.96 29.32
N ALA A 239 -23.68 12.26 29.37
CA ALA A 239 -24.40 13.24 30.16
C ALA A 239 -24.96 14.35 29.28
N HIS A 240 -26.07 14.96 29.68
CA HIS A 240 -26.62 16.13 29.00
C HIS A 240 -25.67 17.32 29.14
N SER A 241 -25.34 17.99 28.04
CA SER A 241 -24.31 19.05 27.98
C SER A 241 -24.68 20.29 28.80
N GLU A 242 -25.97 20.61 28.93
CA GLU A 242 -26.46 21.86 29.53
C GLU A 242 -27.17 21.74 30.90
N LYS A 243 -27.39 20.52 31.43
CA LYS A 243 -28.11 20.33 32.72
C LYS A 243 -27.46 19.24 33.56
N SER A 244 -26.73 19.64 34.61
CA SER A 244 -26.20 18.72 35.62
C SER A 244 -27.37 18.08 36.40
N GLY A 245 -27.57 16.77 36.24
CA GLY A 245 -28.47 15.99 37.12
C GLY A 245 -29.74 15.40 36.47
N LYS A 246 -29.97 15.53 35.15
CA LYS A 246 -31.03 14.72 34.50
C LYS A 246 -30.56 13.30 34.19
N ILE A 247 -31.42 12.32 34.49
CA ILE A 247 -31.27 10.90 34.15
C ILE A 247 -31.19 10.76 32.61
N PHE A 248 -30.29 9.91 32.12
CA PHE A 248 -30.14 9.62 30.69
C PHE A 248 -31.47 9.17 30.07
N ASP A 249 -31.97 9.92 29.09
CA ASP A 249 -33.15 9.58 28.30
C ASP A 249 -32.70 9.10 26.91
N ARG A 250 -32.94 7.82 26.63
CA ARG A 250 -32.52 7.16 25.38
C ARG A 250 -33.25 7.70 24.16
N SER A 251 -34.52 8.05 24.29
CA SER A 251 -35.33 8.58 23.18
C SER A 251 -34.87 9.99 22.81
N LEU A 252 -34.60 10.82 23.82
CA LEU A 252 -34.04 12.16 23.62
C LEU A 252 -32.63 12.12 23.04
N TYR A 253 -31.78 11.21 23.53
CA TYR A 253 -30.42 11.02 23.01
C TYR A 253 -30.41 10.57 21.54
N ASN A 254 -31.30 9.65 21.17
CA ASN A 254 -31.42 9.21 19.78
C ASN A 254 -31.94 10.32 18.84
N ALA A 255 -32.78 11.23 19.34
CA ALA A 255 -33.33 12.34 18.56
C ALA A 255 -32.37 13.55 18.45
N HIS A 256 -31.61 13.83 19.51
CA HIS A 256 -30.77 15.00 19.67
C HIS A 256 -29.40 14.66 20.31
N PRO A 257 -28.57 13.83 19.65
CA PRO A 257 -27.29 13.39 20.20
C PRO A 257 -26.31 14.54 20.48
N GLU A 258 -26.44 15.68 19.77
CA GLU A 258 -25.64 16.88 19.93
C GLU A 258 -25.78 17.55 21.31
N ARG A 259 -26.89 17.28 22.02
CA ARG A 259 -27.16 17.84 23.36
C ARG A 259 -26.45 17.10 24.48
N PHE A 260 -25.62 16.11 24.14
CA PHE A 260 -24.98 15.25 25.11
C PHE A 260 -23.45 15.22 24.92
N ARG A 261 -22.72 14.91 25.98
CA ARG A 261 -21.26 14.73 25.99
C ARG A 261 -20.90 13.40 26.62
N SER A 262 -19.79 12.79 26.19
CA SER A 262 -19.24 11.61 26.86
C SER A 262 -18.61 11.98 28.21
N ILE A 263 -19.00 11.27 29.25
CA ILE A 263 -18.40 11.29 30.59
C ILE A 263 -17.66 9.98 30.89
N PHE A 264 -17.43 9.14 29.86
CA PHE A 264 -16.72 7.86 29.98
C PHE A 264 -15.32 8.04 30.58
N HIS A 265 -14.58 9.07 30.15
CA HIS A 265 -13.25 9.39 30.66
C HIS A 265 -13.23 9.84 32.14
N GLU A 266 -14.36 10.35 32.67
CA GLU A 266 -14.47 10.80 34.05
C GLU A 266 -14.91 9.66 34.99
N ARG A 267 -15.89 8.85 34.54
CA ARG A 267 -16.61 7.90 35.40
C ARG A 267 -16.21 6.44 35.22
N VAL A 268 -15.75 6.04 34.03
CA VAL A 268 -15.58 4.61 33.68
C VAL A 268 -14.14 4.27 33.34
N ALA A 269 -13.50 5.04 32.46
CA ALA A 269 -12.12 4.81 32.01
C ALA A 269 -11.09 4.76 33.16
N PRO A 270 -11.17 5.61 34.22
CA PRO A 270 -10.23 5.55 35.34
C PRO A 270 -10.26 4.23 36.12
N TRP A 271 -11.36 3.47 36.03
CA TRP A 271 -11.54 2.19 36.70
C TRP A 271 -11.39 1.00 35.75
N THR A 272 -11.23 1.25 34.45
CA THR A 272 -11.20 0.24 33.40
C THR A 272 -9.77 -0.09 33.01
N ARG A 273 -9.42 -1.37 32.98
CA ARG A 273 -8.11 -1.84 32.51
C ARG A 273 -8.11 -2.26 31.05
N LEU A 274 -9.20 -2.90 30.61
CA LEU A 274 -9.44 -3.28 29.23
C LEU A 274 -10.81 -2.73 28.79
N LEU A 275 -10.83 -1.95 27.71
CA LEU A 275 -12.05 -1.56 27.03
C LEU A 275 -12.30 -2.49 25.84
N ILE A 276 -13.48 -3.10 25.77
CA ILE A 276 -13.95 -3.79 24.56
C ILE A 276 -15.09 -2.96 23.97
N ASN A 277 -14.78 -2.23 22.89
CA ASN A 277 -15.72 -1.37 22.21
C ASN A 277 -16.46 -2.13 21.11
N GLY A 278 -17.75 -2.41 21.34
CA GLY A 278 -18.64 -3.05 20.37
C GLY A 278 -19.86 -2.20 20.03
N ALA A 279 -19.85 -0.92 20.42
CA ALA A 279 -20.93 0.02 20.15
C ALA A 279 -20.87 0.53 18.72
N TYR A 280 -22.05 0.67 18.10
CA TYR A 280 -22.20 1.38 16.83
C TYR A 280 -22.01 2.89 17.05
N TRP A 281 -21.33 3.55 16.12
CA TRP A 281 -21.13 5.00 16.13
C TRP A 281 -21.55 5.63 14.79
N ALA A 282 -22.03 6.86 14.84
CA ALA A 282 -22.45 7.62 13.66
C ALA A 282 -21.97 9.07 13.76
N SER A 283 -21.74 9.70 12.61
CA SER A 283 -21.39 11.12 12.54
C SER A 283 -22.49 11.97 13.20
N GLY A 284 -22.09 12.87 14.10
CA GLY A 284 -23.00 13.67 14.94
C GLY A 284 -23.28 13.07 16.33
N VAL A 285 -22.87 11.83 16.60
CA VAL A 285 -22.92 11.24 17.94
C VAL A 285 -21.64 11.57 18.71
N PRO A 286 -21.71 12.02 19.98
CA PRO A 286 -20.52 12.31 20.79
C PRO A 286 -19.54 11.13 20.80
N ARG A 287 -18.24 11.44 20.66
CA ARG A 287 -17.18 10.41 20.77
C ARG A 287 -17.20 9.80 22.17
N LEU A 288 -16.89 8.52 22.27
CA LEU A 288 -16.73 7.83 23.55
C LEU A 288 -15.48 8.32 24.28
N LEU A 289 -14.36 8.44 23.56
CA LEU A 289 -13.08 8.94 24.10
C LEU A 289 -12.33 9.72 23.02
N SER A 290 -12.03 11.00 23.30
CA SER A 290 -11.17 11.83 22.44
C SER A 290 -9.68 11.64 22.72
N ASN A 291 -8.82 12.13 21.83
CA ASN A 291 -7.37 12.10 22.03
C ASN A 291 -6.96 12.89 23.29
N ASP A 292 -7.57 14.06 23.52
CA ASP A 292 -7.31 14.88 24.70
C ASP A 292 -7.75 14.20 26.01
N GLN A 293 -8.88 13.49 25.99
CA GLN A 293 -9.38 12.76 27.15
C GLN A 293 -8.50 11.54 27.44
N LEU A 294 -8.06 10.82 26.41
CA LEU A 294 -7.11 9.72 26.56
C LEU A 294 -5.77 10.24 27.11
N ALA A 295 -5.29 11.38 26.61
CA ALA A 295 -4.10 12.06 27.11
C ALA A 295 -4.23 12.41 28.60
N HIS A 296 -5.37 12.94 29.03
CA HIS A 296 -5.63 13.24 30.43
C HIS A 296 -5.57 11.98 31.32
N LEU A 297 -6.12 10.86 30.85
CA LEU A 297 -6.05 9.58 31.58
C LEU A 297 -4.60 9.09 31.76
N PHE A 298 -3.75 9.26 30.73
CA PHE A 298 -2.35 8.82 30.75
C PHE A 298 -1.40 9.77 31.50
N LYS A 299 -1.83 10.99 31.82
CA LYS A 299 -1.10 11.92 32.72
C LYS A 299 -1.25 11.57 34.20
N GLN A 300 -2.20 10.71 34.57
CA GLN A 300 -2.40 10.32 35.97
C GLN A 300 -1.30 9.34 36.42
N PRO A 301 -0.87 9.39 37.70
CA PRO A 301 0.05 8.39 38.24
C PRO A 301 -0.60 7.00 38.15
N ASN A 302 0.03 6.11 37.37
CA ASN A 302 -0.43 4.74 37.10
C ASN A 302 -1.78 4.65 36.34
N PRO A 303 -1.81 4.96 35.02
CA PRO A 303 -3.04 4.91 34.24
C PRO A 303 -3.60 3.50 34.18
N ARG A 304 -4.87 3.32 34.59
CA ARG A 304 -5.50 1.99 34.66
C ARG A 304 -5.79 1.41 33.29
N LEU A 305 -6.25 2.23 32.34
CA LEU A 305 -6.59 1.78 30.99
C LEU A 305 -5.32 1.43 30.22
N LYS A 306 -5.12 0.13 29.97
CA LYS A 306 -3.94 -0.40 29.27
C LYS A 306 -4.27 -1.03 27.92
N GLY A 307 -5.50 -1.47 27.72
CA GLY A 307 -5.93 -2.15 26.51
C GLY A 307 -7.24 -1.60 25.96
N VAL A 308 -7.32 -1.49 24.64
CA VAL A 308 -8.54 -1.24 23.87
C VAL A 308 -8.66 -2.31 22.81
N THR A 309 -9.81 -2.96 22.78
CA THR A 309 -10.25 -3.85 21.70
C THR A 309 -11.44 -3.20 21.04
N ASP A 310 -11.25 -2.65 19.85
CA ASP A 310 -12.27 -1.97 19.09
C ASP A 310 -12.80 -2.88 17.97
N ILE A 311 -14.00 -3.40 18.16
CA ILE A 311 -14.72 -4.24 17.19
C ILE A 311 -15.59 -3.37 16.28
N SER A 312 -15.89 -2.12 16.68
CA SER A 312 -16.57 -1.15 15.80
C SER A 312 -15.70 -0.82 14.59
N CYS A 313 -14.38 -0.66 14.81
CA CYS A 313 -13.38 -0.34 13.78
C CYS A 313 -13.70 0.96 13.01
N ASP A 314 -14.40 1.89 13.65
CA ASP A 314 -14.70 3.20 13.07
C ASP A 314 -13.47 4.12 13.19
N PHE A 315 -12.69 4.26 12.10
CA PHE A 315 -11.49 5.11 12.11
C PHE A 315 -11.84 6.56 12.43
N TYR A 316 -11.14 7.12 13.41
CA TYR A 316 -11.41 8.45 13.97
C TYR A 316 -12.89 8.61 14.37
N GLY A 317 -13.55 7.54 14.81
CA GLY A 317 -14.98 7.48 15.13
C GLY A 317 -15.25 7.62 16.63
N SER A 318 -15.91 6.63 17.23
CA SER A 318 -16.19 6.64 18.69
C SER A 318 -14.94 6.77 19.55
N LEU A 319 -13.82 6.20 19.09
CA LEU A 319 -12.50 6.28 19.69
C LEU A 319 -11.61 7.04 18.71
N GLU A 320 -11.29 8.28 19.05
CA GLU A 320 -10.64 9.21 18.10
C GLU A 320 -9.24 8.75 17.67
N PHE A 321 -8.54 8.04 18.55
CA PHE A 321 -7.17 7.55 18.34
C PHE A 321 -7.08 6.31 17.46
N VAL A 322 -8.21 5.69 17.08
CA VAL A 322 -8.21 4.52 16.20
C VAL A 322 -8.01 5.01 14.76
N ASP A 323 -6.80 4.86 14.24
CA ASP A 323 -6.40 5.34 12.90
C ASP A 323 -6.24 4.22 11.86
N ARG A 324 -6.28 2.95 12.30
CA ARG A 324 -6.03 1.77 11.48
C ARG A 324 -6.72 0.54 12.06
N ALA A 325 -6.98 -0.43 11.20
CA ALA A 325 -7.27 -1.80 11.61
C ALA A 325 -5.96 -2.57 11.83
N THR A 326 -5.95 -3.44 12.84
CA THR A 326 -4.96 -4.50 13.01
C THR A 326 -5.31 -5.69 12.11
N THR A 327 -4.33 -6.54 11.83
CA THR A 327 -4.47 -7.70 10.93
C THR A 327 -4.37 -9.00 11.71
N ILE A 328 -4.68 -10.14 11.09
CA ILE A 328 -4.50 -11.45 11.74
C ILE A 328 -3.01 -11.69 12.02
N GLU A 329 -2.16 -11.27 11.09
CA GLU A 329 -0.70 -11.41 11.13
C GLU A 329 -0.04 -10.43 12.11
N ASP A 330 -0.65 -9.26 12.30
CA ASP A 330 -0.20 -8.22 13.24
C ASP A 330 -1.41 -7.70 14.06
N PRO A 331 -1.82 -8.45 15.11
CA PRO A 331 -3.09 -8.22 15.79
C PRO A 331 -3.04 -7.09 16.82
N TYR A 332 -1.86 -6.56 17.14
CA TYR A 332 -1.66 -5.55 18.18
C TYR A 332 -1.00 -4.29 17.61
N ALA A 333 -1.62 -3.14 17.85
CA ALA A 333 -0.97 -1.85 17.80
C ALA A 333 -0.64 -1.38 19.22
N TYR A 334 0.44 -0.63 19.39
CA TYR A 334 0.76 0.01 20.66
C TYR A 334 0.90 1.51 20.44
N PHE A 335 0.18 2.29 21.23
CA PHE A 335 0.34 3.73 21.27
C PHE A 335 1.21 4.13 22.46
N LYS A 336 2.27 4.89 22.19
CA LYS A 336 3.06 5.56 23.22
C LYS A 336 2.52 6.98 23.39
N TYR A 337 2.26 7.38 24.63
CA TYR A 337 1.95 8.77 24.97
C TYR A 337 3.25 9.47 25.40
N ASP A 338 3.69 10.48 24.65
CA ASP A 338 4.76 11.40 25.05
C ASP A 338 4.12 12.65 25.68
N GLN A 339 4.83 13.36 26.57
CA GLN A 339 4.28 14.50 27.31
C GLN A 339 3.91 15.72 26.42
N ASN A 340 4.09 15.61 25.09
CA ASN A 340 3.75 16.63 24.10
C ASN A 340 2.42 16.27 23.37
N PRO A 341 1.38 17.12 23.41
CA PRO A 341 -0.02 16.66 23.39
C PRO A 341 -0.65 16.38 22.01
N SER A 342 0.09 15.94 20.98
CA SER A 342 -0.52 15.86 19.63
C SER A 342 -0.08 14.72 18.71
N ILE A 343 0.80 13.81 19.14
CA ILE A 343 1.29 12.73 18.26
C ILE A 343 1.35 11.40 19.02
N MET A 344 0.45 10.47 18.67
CA MET A 344 0.56 9.08 19.10
C MET A 344 1.46 8.31 18.12
N THR A 345 2.67 7.96 18.54
CA THR A 345 3.60 7.17 17.73
C THR A 345 3.43 5.67 18.00
N GLY A 346 3.31 4.87 16.93
CA GLY A 346 3.32 3.40 17.01
C GLY A 346 4.63 2.85 17.57
N SER A 347 4.57 1.82 18.42
CA SER A 347 5.72 1.14 19.04
C SER A 347 5.61 -0.38 18.87
N GLN A 348 6.74 -1.09 18.70
CA GLN A 348 6.76 -2.55 18.51
C GLN A 348 6.98 -3.38 19.80
N TRP A 349 7.01 -2.77 20.99
CA TRP A 349 7.23 -3.52 22.25
C TRP A 349 6.25 -3.15 23.37
N ALA A 350 5.76 -4.19 24.05
CA ALA A 350 4.82 -4.19 25.16
C ALA A 350 5.46 -3.73 26.48
N ASP A 351 5.80 -2.45 26.56
CA ASP A 351 5.93 -1.79 27.86
C ASP A 351 4.58 -1.14 28.18
N LEU A 352 3.70 -1.90 28.84
CA LEU A 352 2.33 -1.47 29.16
C LEU A 352 2.29 -0.36 30.22
N ASP A 353 3.40 -0.04 30.89
CA ASP A 353 3.39 0.97 31.95
C ASP A 353 3.22 2.38 31.37
N THR A 354 3.70 2.62 30.15
CA THR A 354 3.65 3.93 29.45
C THR A 354 2.84 3.92 28.14
N LYS A 355 2.18 2.79 27.79
CA LYS A 355 1.56 2.60 26.47
C LYS A 355 0.14 2.04 26.57
N LEU A 356 -0.68 2.36 25.56
CA LEU A 356 -1.99 1.76 25.32
C LEU A 356 -1.87 0.69 24.23
N GLN A 357 -2.27 -0.54 24.52
CA GLN A 357 -2.42 -1.60 23.52
C GLN A 357 -3.78 -1.44 22.82
N LEU A 358 -3.78 -1.40 21.49
CA LEU A 358 -4.98 -1.37 20.65
C LEU A 358 -5.06 -2.64 19.81
N ILE A 359 -6.25 -3.20 19.73
CA ILE A 359 -6.65 -4.09 18.66
C ILE A 359 -7.88 -3.47 18.01
N SER A 360 -7.84 -3.18 16.71
CA SER A 360 -9.00 -2.67 15.97
C SER A 360 -9.26 -3.61 14.80
N ILE A 361 -10.39 -4.33 14.79
CA ILE A 361 -10.55 -5.48 13.89
C ILE A 361 -11.62 -5.22 12.86
N GLU A 362 -11.24 -5.43 11.59
CA GLU A 362 -12.14 -5.20 10.47
C GLU A 362 -12.67 -6.48 9.80
N ILE A 363 -11.89 -7.57 9.86
CA ILE A 363 -12.16 -8.79 9.08
C ILE A 363 -12.61 -9.99 9.94
N LEU A 364 -13.09 -9.74 11.15
CA LEU A 364 -13.41 -10.76 12.15
C LEU A 364 -14.31 -11.91 11.62
N PRO A 365 -15.34 -11.67 10.78
CA PRO A 365 -16.16 -12.76 10.24
C PRO A 365 -15.41 -13.72 9.30
N SER A 366 -14.28 -13.31 8.72
CA SER A 366 -13.46 -14.16 7.87
C SER A 366 -12.66 -15.20 8.66
N GLU A 367 -12.43 -14.98 9.96
CA GLU A 367 -11.81 -15.99 10.86
C GLU A 367 -12.75 -17.17 11.14
N LEU A 368 -14.08 -16.95 11.12
CA LEU A 368 -15.11 -18.00 11.21
C LEU A 368 -15.97 -18.02 9.96
N ALA A 369 -15.32 -18.19 8.81
CA ALA A 369 -16.02 -18.09 7.55
C ALA A 369 -17.23 -19.03 7.43
N LYS A 370 -17.18 -20.22 8.06
CA LYS A 370 -18.28 -21.19 8.05
C LYS A 370 -19.49 -20.64 8.80
N ASP A 371 -19.35 -20.42 10.11
CA ASP A 371 -20.45 -19.96 10.96
C ASP A 371 -20.99 -18.60 10.51
N ALA A 372 -20.10 -17.69 10.10
CA ALA A 372 -20.49 -16.39 9.57
C ALA A 372 -21.33 -16.50 8.28
N SER A 373 -21.03 -17.48 7.42
CA SER A 373 -21.82 -17.72 6.21
C SER A 373 -23.16 -18.39 6.53
N GLU A 374 -23.21 -19.32 7.50
CA GLU A 374 -24.45 -19.97 7.94
C GLU A 374 -25.42 -18.95 8.55
N ASP A 375 -24.94 -18.13 9.48
CA ASP A 375 -25.70 -17.04 10.11
C ASP A 375 -26.18 -16.02 9.07
N PHE A 376 -25.28 -15.57 8.20
CA PHE A 376 -25.61 -14.60 7.15
C PHE A 376 -26.66 -15.17 6.18
N SER A 377 -26.45 -16.40 5.71
CA SER A 377 -27.34 -17.06 4.78
C SER A 377 -28.72 -17.29 5.40
N ALA A 378 -28.81 -17.64 6.69
CA ALA A 378 -30.08 -17.78 7.40
C ALA A 378 -30.84 -16.45 7.49
N ALA A 379 -30.13 -15.34 7.75
CA ALA A 379 -30.73 -14.01 7.86
C ALA A 379 -31.28 -13.49 6.52
N ILE A 380 -30.59 -13.76 5.41
CA ILE A 380 -31.01 -13.26 4.08
C ILE A 380 -31.98 -14.18 3.33
N LEU A 381 -32.08 -15.46 3.71
CA LEU A 381 -32.92 -16.45 3.01
C LEU A 381 -34.38 -16.02 2.83
N PRO A 382 -35.07 -15.39 3.81
CA PRO A 382 -36.44 -14.91 3.61
C PRO A 382 -36.55 -13.81 2.55
N TYR A 383 -35.57 -12.90 2.48
CA TYR A 383 -35.52 -11.83 1.48
C TYR A 383 -35.26 -12.39 0.09
N MET A 384 -34.32 -13.34 -0.03
CA MET A 384 -34.06 -14.04 -1.29
C MET A 384 -35.29 -14.79 -1.78
N THR A 385 -36.02 -15.44 -0.87
CA THR A 385 -37.26 -16.13 -1.21
C THR A 385 -38.32 -15.16 -1.74
N SER A 386 -38.52 -14.02 -1.07
CA SER A 386 -39.49 -12.99 -1.48
C SER A 386 -39.12 -12.34 -2.82
N LEU A 387 -37.82 -12.11 -3.06
CA LEU A 387 -37.32 -11.61 -4.35
C LEU A 387 -37.52 -12.61 -5.49
N ILE A 388 -37.27 -13.90 -5.25
CA ILE A 388 -37.49 -14.94 -6.25
C ILE A 388 -38.99 -15.07 -6.57
N GLU A 389 -39.84 -15.03 -5.55
CA GLU A 389 -41.31 -15.00 -5.73
C GLU A 389 -41.76 -13.81 -6.57
N SER A 390 -41.23 -12.61 -6.32
CA SER A 390 -41.62 -11.40 -7.07
C SER A 390 -41.20 -11.43 -8.54
N LYS A 391 -40.13 -12.16 -8.88
CA LYS A 391 -39.67 -12.35 -10.26
C LYS A 391 -40.40 -13.47 -11.00
N LEU A 392 -40.95 -14.45 -10.28
CA LEU A 392 -41.57 -15.67 -10.85
C LEU A 392 -43.10 -15.69 -10.82
N ALA A 393 -43.76 -15.03 -9.86
CA ALA A 393 -45.17 -15.28 -9.55
C ALA A 393 -46.18 -14.40 -10.31
N GLU A 394 -47.30 -15.01 -10.71
CA GLU A 394 -48.54 -14.34 -11.15
C GLU A 394 -49.50 -14.00 -9.99
N ASN A 395 -49.31 -14.62 -8.81
CA ASN A 395 -50.26 -14.61 -7.68
C ASN A 395 -49.79 -13.81 -6.44
N GLY A 396 -48.96 -12.77 -6.64
CA GLY A 396 -48.51 -11.88 -5.56
C GLY A 396 -47.43 -12.48 -4.64
N VAL A 397 -46.73 -11.61 -3.94
CA VAL A 397 -45.62 -11.94 -3.03
C VAL A 397 -46.17 -12.23 -1.64
N LYS A 398 -45.78 -13.35 -1.00
CA LYS A 398 -46.32 -13.74 0.32
C LYS A 398 -45.94 -12.74 1.44
N HIS A 399 -44.74 -12.20 1.34
CA HIS A 399 -44.15 -11.27 2.30
C HIS A 399 -43.71 -9.98 1.58
N PRO A 400 -44.67 -9.13 1.16
CA PRO A 400 -44.37 -7.89 0.44
C PRO A 400 -43.55 -6.91 1.29
N GLU A 401 -43.65 -6.98 2.61
CA GLU A 401 -42.84 -6.20 3.55
C GLU A 401 -41.34 -6.48 3.43
N LEU A 402 -40.93 -7.72 3.12
CA LEU A 402 -39.52 -8.07 2.92
C LEU A 402 -38.98 -7.52 1.59
N LEU A 403 -39.84 -7.46 0.57
CA LEU A 403 -39.47 -6.88 -0.73
C LEU A 403 -39.29 -5.36 -0.61
N HIS A 404 -40.15 -4.70 0.18
CA HIS A 404 -40.02 -3.28 0.47
C HIS A 404 -38.68 -2.96 1.17
N GLU A 405 -38.21 -3.81 2.10
CA GLU A 405 -36.89 -3.60 2.72
C GLU A 405 -35.72 -3.81 1.75
N LEU A 406 -35.88 -4.67 0.72
CA LEU A 406 -34.90 -4.78 -0.37
C LEU A 406 -34.88 -3.52 -1.24
N GLU A 407 -36.04 -2.91 -1.51
CA GLU A 407 -36.13 -1.62 -2.21
C GLU A 407 -35.51 -0.48 -1.40
N ASN A 408 -35.71 -0.46 -0.08
CA ASN A 408 -35.06 0.50 0.83
C ASN A 408 -33.54 0.36 0.81
N GLY A 409 -33.03 -0.86 0.63
CA GLY A 409 -31.60 -1.15 0.49
C GLY A 409 -31.01 -0.88 -0.89
N MET A 410 -31.81 -0.44 -1.87
CA MET A 410 -31.36 -0.15 -3.22
C MET A 410 -30.56 1.15 -3.27
N ILE A 411 -29.38 1.13 -3.91
CA ILE A 411 -28.54 2.31 -4.15
C ILE A 411 -28.99 3.03 -5.42
N CYS A 412 -29.09 2.27 -6.53
CA CYS A 412 -29.49 2.78 -7.84
C CYS A 412 -30.24 1.72 -8.66
N GLY A 413 -31.04 2.19 -9.60
CA GLY A 413 -31.79 1.38 -10.55
C GLY A 413 -32.08 2.18 -11.82
N GLU A 414 -32.09 1.53 -12.98
CA GLU A 414 -32.46 2.13 -14.28
C GLU A 414 -31.70 3.43 -14.62
N GLY A 415 -30.41 3.48 -14.29
CA GLY A 415 -29.58 4.64 -14.59
C GLY A 415 -29.71 5.81 -13.62
N LYS A 416 -30.42 5.63 -12.49
CA LYS A 416 -30.69 6.69 -11.52
C LYS A 416 -30.42 6.24 -10.09
N LEU A 417 -29.98 7.19 -9.26
CA LEU A 417 -29.88 6.99 -7.81
C LEU A 417 -31.27 6.99 -7.18
N MET A 418 -31.47 6.17 -6.15
CA MET A 418 -32.68 6.21 -5.35
C MET A 418 -32.81 7.57 -4.62
N PRO A 419 -34.02 8.06 -4.31
CA PRO A 419 -34.23 9.35 -3.67
C PRO A 419 -33.38 9.59 -2.40
N GLN A 420 -33.26 8.57 -1.55
CA GLN A 420 -32.46 8.61 -0.32
C GLN A 420 -30.94 8.74 -0.55
N HIS A 421 -30.47 8.55 -1.79
CA HIS A 421 -29.06 8.61 -2.17
C HIS A 421 -28.73 9.77 -3.12
N GLN A 422 -29.67 10.70 -3.37
CA GLN A 422 -29.43 11.86 -4.24
C GLN A 422 -28.27 12.77 -3.78
N GLY A 423 -27.91 12.75 -2.48
CA GLY A 423 -26.73 13.46 -1.97
C GLY A 423 -25.40 12.99 -2.58
N LEU A 424 -25.37 11.87 -3.30
CA LEU A 424 -24.19 11.36 -4.00
C LEU A 424 -24.03 11.94 -5.42
N ILE A 425 -25.02 12.67 -5.95
CA ILE A 425 -24.97 13.28 -7.30
C ILE A 425 -23.69 14.10 -7.55
N PRO A 426 -23.22 14.95 -6.62
CA PRO A 426 -21.97 15.70 -6.82
C PRO A 426 -20.77 14.78 -7.12
N LEU A 427 -20.74 13.58 -6.52
CA LEU A 427 -19.66 12.61 -6.73
C LEU A 427 -19.69 11.98 -8.13
N LEU A 428 -20.88 11.88 -8.74
CA LEU A 428 -21.03 11.42 -10.13
C LEU A 428 -20.48 12.45 -11.13
N SER A 429 -20.55 13.74 -10.79
CA SER A 429 -20.06 14.85 -11.64
C SER A 429 -18.56 15.14 -11.52
N LEU A 430 -17.88 14.59 -10.50
CA LEU A 430 -16.42 14.67 -10.39
C LEU A 430 -15.80 14.01 -11.61
N GLN A 431 -15.20 14.78 -12.53
CA GLN A 431 -14.50 14.25 -13.68
C GLN A 431 -13.38 13.30 -13.21
N THR A 432 -13.60 12.01 -13.40
CA THR A 432 -12.52 11.02 -13.43
C THR A 432 -11.93 11.14 -14.82
N ALA A 433 -10.68 11.62 -14.90
CA ALA A 433 -9.89 11.63 -16.12
C ALA A 433 -9.59 10.19 -16.56
N THR A 434 -10.59 9.48 -17.10
CA THR A 434 -10.46 8.16 -17.75
C THR A 434 -11.80 7.76 -18.38
N SER A 435 -12.12 8.32 -19.54
CA SER A 435 -13.05 7.70 -20.49
C SER A 435 -12.76 8.24 -21.88
N VAL A 436 -11.73 7.68 -22.53
CA VAL A 436 -11.54 7.83 -23.97
C VAL A 436 -12.58 6.95 -24.64
N SER A 437 -13.39 7.54 -25.50
CA SER A 437 -14.32 6.87 -26.38
C SER A 437 -13.55 5.89 -27.28
N ASN A 438 -13.76 4.59 -27.06
CA ASN A 438 -13.31 3.55 -27.97
C ASN A 438 -14.09 3.67 -29.28
N LYS A 439 -13.51 4.37 -30.26
CA LYS A 439 -13.62 3.90 -31.64
C LYS A 439 -12.75 2.65 -31.71
N ILE A 440 -13.39 1.49 -31.74
CA ILE A 440 -12.72 0.23 -32.03
C ILE A 440 -12.26 0.31 -33.49
N ASP A 441 -10.98 0.63 -33.68
CA ASP A 441 -10.29 0.38 -34.93
C ASP A 441 -9.73 -1.04 -34.85
N VAL A 442 -10.50 -2.00 -35.40
CA VAL A 442 -10.04 -3.38 -35.60
C VAL A 442 -9.12 -3.36 -36.82
N SER A 443 -7.88 -2.93 -36.63
CA SER A 443 -6.78 -3.18 -37.57
C SER A 443 -5.64 -3.84 -36.79
N GLY A 444 -5.53 -5.16 -36.93
CA GLY A 444 -4.70 -6.02 -36.10
C GLY A 444 -3.23 -6.05 -36.50
N SER A 445 -2.37 -5.44 -35.69
CA SER A 445 -0.96 -5.81 -35.61
C SER A 445 -0.51 -5.84 -34.16
N SER A 446 0.03 -6.97 -33.72
CA SER A 446 0.68 -7.14 -32.42
C SER A 446 1.87 -6.17 -32.28
N LYS A 447 1.99 -5.48 -31.15
CA LYS A 447 3.08 -4.55 -30.83
C LYS A 447 4.23 -5.29 -30.17
N LYS A 448 5.43 -5.18 -30.74
CA LYS A 448 6.64 -5.85 -30.24
C LYS A 448 7.47 -4.92 -29.36
N VAL A 449 7.80 -5.42 -28.17
CA VAL A 449 8.72 -4.77 -27.22
C VAL A 449 9.99 -5.60 -27.09
N VAL A 450 11.13 -5.03 -27.44
CA VAL A 450 12.43 -5.69 -27.24
C VAL A 450 13.05 -5.20 -25.94
N ILE A 451 13.42 -6.14 -25.07
CA ILE A 451 14.03 -5.84 -23.77
C ILE A 451 15.46 -6.39 -23.78
N PHE A 452 16.43 -5.50 -23.69
CA PHE A 452 17.82 -5.87 -23.49
C PHE A 452 18.12 -5.98 -21.99
N GLY A 453 18.33 -7.22 -21.52
CA GLY A 453 18.62 -7.55 -20.13
C GLY A 453 17.55 -8.43 -19.46
N SER A 454 18.00 -9.47 -18.75
CA SER A 454 17.18 -10.48 -18.06
C SER A 454 17.24 -10.38 -16.52
N GLY A 455 17.72 -9.26 -15.98
CA GLY A 455 17.89 -9.07 -14.54
C GLY A 455 16.56 -9.02 -13.75
N LEU A 456 16.65 -8.91 -12.43
CA LEU A 456 15.47 -8.94 -11.54
C LEU A 456 14.40 -7.88 -11.87
N VAL A 457 14.82 -6.72 -12.36
CA VAL A 457 13.96 -5.59 -12.75
C VAL A 457 13.08 -5.91 -13.97
N ALA A 458 13.52 -6.83 -14.84
CA ALA A 458 12.79 -7.15 -16.06
C ALA A 458 11.45 -7.84 -15.79
N LYS A 459 11.34 -8.65 -14.72
CA LYS A 459 10.12 -9.40 -14.41
C LYS A 459 8.90 -8.48 -14.21
N PRO A 460 8.91 -7.49 -13.29
CA PRO A 460 7.75 -6.61 -13.11
C PRO A 460 7.43 -5.77 -14.36
N ALA A 461 8.43 -5.40 -15.16
CA ALA A 461 8.21 -4.66 -16.40
C ALA A 461 7.45 -5.53 -17.43
N ILE A 462 7.88 -6.78 -17.62
CA ILE A 462 7.24 -7.74 -18.52
C ILE A 462 5.83 -8.10 -18.04
N GLU A 463 5.65 -8.31 -16.73
CA GLU A 463 4.34 -8.60 -16.16
C GLU A 463 3.31 -7.52 -16.48
N ILE A 464 3.71 -6.24 -16.44
CA ILE A 464 2.87 -5.09 -16.81
C ILE A 464 2.59 -5.06 -18.31
N LEU A 465 3.63 -5.23 -19.14
CA LEU A 465 3.47 -5.24 -20.61
C LEU A 465 2.49 -6.33 -21.06
N LEU A 466 2.59 -7.53 -20.49
CA LEU A 466 1.75 -8.67 -20.86
C LEU A 466 0.34 -8.63 -20.27
N GLN A 467 -0.02 -7.61 -19.47
CA GLN A 467 -1.43 -7.33 -19.16
C GLN A 467 -2.19 -6.88 -20.40
N GLU A 468 -1.51 -6.27 -21.36
CA GLU A 468 -2.08 -5.86 -22.63
C GLU A 468 -2.04 -7.04 -23.62
N PRO A 469 -3.18 -7.44 -24.20
CA PRO A 469 -3.26 -8.63 -25.04
C PRO A 469 -2.57 -8.46 -26.40
N ASP A 470 -2.39 -7.22 -26.87
CA ASP A 470 -1.79 -6.85 -28.15
C ASP A 470 -0.25 -6.72 -28.09
N ILE A 471 0.39 -7.04 -26.95
CA ILE A 471 1.84 -6.91 -26.78
C ILE A 471 2.54 -8.27 -26.82
N GLU A 472 3.59 -8.34 -27.63
CA GLU A 472 4.62 -9.38 -27.66
C GLU A 472 5.94 -8.85 -27.09
N VAL A 473 6.64 -9.69 -26.33
CA VAL A 473 7.91 -9.34 -25.69
C VAL A 473 9.03 -10.22 -26.23
N ILE A 474 10.15 -9.58 -26.60
CA ILE A 474 11.40 -10.26 -26.96
C ILE A 474 12.44 -9.97 -25.87
N ILE A 475 12.88 -11.01 -25.17
CA ILE A 475 13.92 -10.93 -24.14
C ILE A 475 15.27 -11.21 -24.81
N ALA A 476 16.11 -10.18 -24.89
CA ALA A 476 17.46 -10.22 -25.45
C ALA A 476 18.49 -10.25 -24.31
N ALA A 477 19.20 -11.37 -24.14
CA ALA A 477 20.12 -11.57 -23.02
C ALA A 477 21.39 -12.33 -23.41
N LYS A 478 22.49 -12.06 -22.70
CA LYS A 478 23.78 -12.74 -22.90
C LYS A 478 23.73 -14.21 -22.45
N VAL A 479 23.08 -14.45 -21.31
CA VAL A 479 22.94 -15.78 -20.69
C VAL A 479 21.53 -16.30 -20.95
N LEU A 480 21.42 -17.37 -21.75
CA LEU A 480 20.14 -17.92 -22.17
C LEU A 480 19.32 -18.46 -20.99
N GLU A 481 19.96 -19.21 -20.08
CA GLU A 481 19.32 -19.81 -18.90
C GLU A 481 18.64 -18.77 -17.99
N GLU A 482 19.26 -17.58 -17.82
CA GLU A 482 18.67 -16.50 -17.04
C GLU A 482 17.39 -15.95 -17.68
N ALA A 483 17.37 -15.83 -19.01
CA ALA A 483 16.20 -15.36 -19.76
C ALA A 483 15.07 -16.40 -19.77
N GLU A 484 15.40 -17.69 -19.87
CA GLU A 484 14.42 -18.79 -19.76
C GLU A 484 13.81 -18.85 -18.37
N SER A 485 14.64 -18.77 -17.32
CA SER A 485 14.18 -18.69 -15.94
C SER A 485 13.28 -17.47 -15.70
N LEU A 486 13.62 -16.31 -16.28
CA LEU A 486 12.77 -15.12 -16.24
C LEU A 486 11.41 -15.36 -16.90
N SER A 487 11.38 -15.93 -18.12
CA SER A 487 10.13 -16.26 -18.83
C SER A 487 9.25 -17.20 -18.00
N GLN A 488 9.83 -18.27 -17.46
CA GLN A 488 9.10 -19.22 -16.60
C GLN A 488 8.50 -18.54 -15.37
N ARG A 489 9.26 -17.67 -14.70
CA ARG A 489 8.79 -16.92 -13.53
C ARG A 489 7.67 -15.93 -13.85
N VAL A 490 7.68 -15.32 -15.03
CA VAL A 490 6.60 -14.42 -15.50
C VAL A 490 5.33 -15.22 -15.83
N CYS A 491 5.49 -16.40 -16.45
CA CYS A 491 4.38 -17.25 -16.90
C CYS A 491 3.84 -18.18 -15.80
N ALA A 492 4.46 -18.23 -14.61
CA ALA A 492 4.11 -19.16 -13.53
C ALA A 492 2.62 -19.11 -13.11
N LYS A 493 1.98 -17.94 -13.19
CA LYS A 493 0.56 -17.75 -12.86
C LYS A 493 -0.39 -17.84 -14.06
N ASP A 494 0.15 -17.70 -15.26
CA ASP A 494 -0.61 -17.62 -16.50
C ASP A 494 0.26 -18.10 -17.66
N SER A 495 0.12 -19.38 -17.98
CA SER A 495 0.86 -20.04 -19.04
C SER A 495 0.47 -19.54 -20.44
N SER A 496 -0.68 -18.87 -20.60
CA SER A 496 -1.07 -18.29 -21.90
C SER A 496 -0.12 -17.18 -22.37
N LYS A 497 0.58 -16.54 -21.42
CA LYS A 497 1.59 -15.50 -21.69
C LYS A 497 2.82 -16.05 -22.43
N GLN A 498 3.12 -17.34 -22.30
CA GLN A 498 4.34 -17.94 -22.87
C GLN A 498 4.37 -17.82 -24.39
N ALA A 499 3.20 -17.90 -25.06
CA ALA A 499 3.10 -17.76 -26.51
C ALA A 499 3.48 -16.35 -27.01
N ARG A 500 3.53 -15.35 -26.13
CA ARG A 500 3.85 -13.95 -26.44
C ARG A 500 5.25 -13.53 -25.99
N ILE A 501 6.05 -14.47 -25.47
CA ILE A 501 7.44 -14.22 -25.07
C ILE A 501 8.38 -14.98 -26.01
N LYS A 502 9.28 -14.26 -26.65
CA LYS A 502 10.39 -14.82 -27.43
C LYS A 502 11.70 -14.53 -26.72
N ILE A 503 12.59 -15.52 -26.66
CA ILE A 503 13.92 -15.37 -26.06
C ILE A 503 14.96 -15.38 -27.18
N VAL A 504 15.91 -14.46 -27.12
CA VAL A 504 17.04 -14.36 -28.06
C VAL A 504 18.33 -14.21 -27.26
N GLN A 505 19.28 -15.12 -27.49
CA GLN A 505 20.62 -14.97 -26.95
C GLN A 505 21.39 -13.95 -27.78
N VAL A 506 21.93 -12.91 -27.12
CA VAL A 506 22.74 -11.86 -27.74
C VAL A 506 23.65 -11.21 -26.71
N ASP A 507 24.92 -11.02 -27.06
CA ASP A 507 25.83 -10.14 -26.30
C ASP A 507 25.83 -8.76 -26.95
N ALA A 508 25.00 -7.86 -26.41
CA ALA A 508 24.84 -6.51 -26.95
C ALA A 508 26.13 -5.68 -26.99
N GLY A 509 27.18 -6.06 -26.25
CA GLY A 509 28.47 -5.38 -26.27
C GLY A 509 29.39 -5.79 -27.42
N SER A 510 29.13 -6.92 -28.06
CA SER A 510 29.99 -7.47 -29.13
C SER A 510 29.24 -7.77 -30.44
N ASP A 511 27.92 -7.93 -30.39
CA ASP A 511 27.09 -8.30 -31.55
C ASP A 511 26.17 -7.14 -31.97
N SER A 512 26.76 -6.11 -32.60
CA SER A 512 26.02 -4.93 -33.05
C SER A 512 25.02 -5.24 -34.17
N LEU A 513 25.32 -6.23 -35.04
CA LEU A 513 24.42 -6.64 -36.11
C LEU A 513 23.13 -7.23 -35.54
N ARG A 514 23.23 -8.15 -34.57
CA ARG A 514 22.06 -8.75 -33.96
C ARG A 514 21.24 -7.76 -33.15
N VAL A 515 21.91 -6.82 -32.46
CA VAL A 515 21.21 -5.69 -31.80
C VAL A 515 20.43 -4.89 -32.84
N SER A 516 21.04 -4.54 -33.97
CA SER A 516 20.42 -3.78 -35.05
C SER A 516 19.19 -4.50 -35.62
N GLU A 517 19.28 -5.81 -35.87
CA GLU A 517 18.15 -6.64 -36.33
C GLU A 517 16.99 -6.65 -35.34
N LEU A 518 17.27 -6.85 -34.05
CA LEU A 518 16.25 -6.87 -33.00
C LEU A 518 15.57 -5.52 -32.86
N VAL A 519 16.34 -4.44 -32.88
CA VAL A 519 15.79 -3.08 -32.80
C VAL A 519 14.87 -2.80 -33.98
N LYS A 520 15.26 -3.20 -35.20
CA LYS A 520 14.45 -3.00 -36.42
C LYS A 520 13.07 -3.67 -36.34
N GLU A 521 12.94 -4.78 -35.64
CA GLU A 521 11.66 -5.49 -35.45
C GLU A 521 10.76 -4.89 -34.34
N ALA A 522 11.29 -3.95 -33.55
CA ALA A 522 10.62 -3.45 -32.35
C ALA A 522 9.77 -2.21 -32.63
N ASN A 523 8.64 -2.08 -31.92
CA ASN A 523 7.93 -0.81 -31.81
C ASN A 523 8.54 0.11 -30.74
N ILE A 524 9.11 -0.50 -29.69
CA ILE A 524 9.85 0.19 -28.64
C ILE A 524 10.92 -0.75 -28.07
N VAL A 525 12.06 -0.17 -27.69
CA VAL A 525 13.17 -0.88 -27.07
C VAL A 525 13.31 -0.44 -25.62
N MET A 526 13.45 -1.40 -24.71
CA MET A 526 13.74 -1.19 -23.30
C MET A 526 15.16 -1.65 -22.99
N SER A 527 16.02 -0.74 -22.55
CA SER A 527 17.38 -1.09 -22.12
C SER A 527 17.46 -1.18 -20.60
N LEU A 528 17.57 -2.42 -20.11
CA LEU A 528 17.83 -2.77 -18.70
C LEU A 528 19.30 -3.19 -18.50
N LEU A 529 20.18 -2.82 -19.43
CA LEU A 529 21.62 -3.02 -19.37
C LEU A 529 22.31 -1.98 -18.48
N PRO A 530 23.60 -2.18 -18.12
CA PRO A 530 24.42 -1.15 -17.48
C PRO A 530 24.41 0.18 -18.27
N ALA A 531 24.42 1.30 -17.55
CA ALA A 531 24.24 2.63 -18.16
C ALA A 531 25.30 3.01 -19.21
N THR A 532 26.47 2.39 -19.15
CA THR A 532 27.55 2.56 -20.15
C THR A 532 27.20 1.99 -21.53
N MET A 533 26.22 1.08 -21.60
CA MET A 533 25.79 0.45 -22.86
C MET A 533 24.61 1.18 -23.53
N HIS A 534 23.96 2.12 -22.85
CA HIS A 534 22.81 2.84 -23.42
C HIS A 534 23.13 3.60 -24.72
N PRO A 535 24.30 4.25 -24.91
CA PRO A 535 24.63 4.90 -26.18
C PRO A 535 24.65 3.94 -27.38
N LEU A 536 25.09 2.68 -27.17
CA LEU A 536 25.10 1.66 -28.22
C LEU A 536 23.67 1.32 -28.66
N ILE A 537 22.78 1.08 -27.70
CA ILE A 537 21.37 0.79 -27.98
C ILE A 537 20.67 2.01 -28.60
N ALA A 538 20.95 3.22 -28.09
CA ALA A 538 20.40 4.47 -28.61
C ALA A 538 20.80 4.74 -30.06
N THR A 539 22.04 4.38 -30.43
CA THR A 539 22.52 4.46 -31.82
C THR A 539 21.68 3.57 -32.74
N ALA A 540 21.50 2.29 -32.38
CA ALA A 540 20.67 1.38 -33.17
C ALA A 540 19.19 1.83 -33.22
N CYS A 541 18.63 2.33 -32.12
CA CYS A 541 17.28 2.90 -32.09
C CYS A 541 17.15 4.11 -33.01
N LEU A 542 18.16 4.99 -33.04
CA LEU A 542 18.18 6.14 -33.92
C LEU A 542 18.27 5.71 -35.39
N GLU A 543 19.10 4.72 -35.73
CA GLU A 543 19.24 4.18 -37.09
C GLU A 543 17.89 3.68 -37.64
N HIS A 544 17.18 2.87 -36.86
CA HIS A 544 15.91 2.25 -37.28
C HIS A 544 14.66 3.06 -36.93
N SER A 545 14.81 4.26 -36.38
CA SER A 545 13.70 5.14 -35.96
C SER A 545 12.75 4.48 -34.95
N VAL A 546 13.31 3.88 -33.90
CA VAL A 546 12.58 3.19 -32.82
C VAL A 546 12.72 3.93 -31.50
N ASN A 547 11.64 4.01 -30.72
CA ASN A 547 11.66 4.66 -29.41
C ASN A 547 12.49 3.83 -28.40
N LEU A 548 13.12 4.53 -27.45
CA LEU A 548 13.97 3.92 -26.42
C LEU A 548 13.45 4.30 -25.04
N ILE A 549 13.45 3.34 -24.11
CA ILE A 549 13.18 3.59 -22.70
C ILE A 549 14.27 2.97 -21.79
N THR A 550 14.72 3.72 -20.79
CA THR A 550 15.73 3.25 -19.81
C THR A 550 15.42 3.71 -18.39
N ALA A 551 15.87 2.94 -17.40
CA ALA A 551 15.76 3.28 -15.97
C ALA A 551 17.01 4.00 -15.41
N SER A 552 17.86 4.55 -16.27
CA SER A 552 19.15 5.13 -15.87
C SER A 552 19.19 6.65 -16.08
N TYR A 553 20.07 7.31 -15.33
CA TYR A 553 20.45 8.71 -15.53
C TYR A 553 20.84 8.99 -16.99
N VAL A 554 20.46 10.17 -17.48
CA VAL A 554 20.96 10.67 -18.77
C VAL A 554 22.44 11.06 -18.62
N SER A 555 23.32 10.27 -19.23
CA SER A 555 24.76 10.60 -19.34
C SER A 555 25.01 11.71 -20.36
N PRO A 556 26.18 12.36 -20.37
CA PRO A 556 26.55 13.31 -21.40
C PRO A 556 26.41 12.73 -22.82
N ALA A 557 26.90 11.50 -23.04
CA ALA A 557 26.75 10.80 -24.31
C ALA A 557 25.28 10.54 -24.68
N MET A 558 24.41 10.24 -23.71
CA MET A 558 22.97 10.09 -23.98
C MET A 558 22.32 11.43 -24.34
N ALA A 559 22.74 12.54 -23.73
CA ALA A 559 22.20 13.87 -24.01
C ALA A 559 22.50 14.35 -25.44
N GLU A 560 23.61 13.91 -26.04
CA GLU A 560 23.99 14.24 -27.42
C GLU A 560 22.98 13.72 -28.47
N PHE A 561 22.20 12.68 -28.15
CA PHE A 561 21.17 12.15 -29.05
C PHE A 561 19.91 13.03 -29.17
N ASP A 562 19.75 14.06 -28.32
CA ASP A 562 18.51 14.84 -28.24
C ASP A 562 18.09 15.47 -29.57
N ALA A 563 18.99 16.18 -30.25
CA ALA A 563 18.70 16.82 -31.52
C ALA A 563 18.36 15.82 -32.62
N ALA A 564 19.10 14.71 -32.68
CA ALA A 564 18.88 13.65 -33.67
C ALA A 564 17.55 12.93 -33.43
N ALA A 565 17.24 12.57 -32.19
CA ALA A 565 15.96 11.95 -31.83
C ALA A 565 14.77 12.89 -32.11
N LYS A 566 14.90 14.20 -31.83
CA LYS A 566 13.88 15.21 -32.21
C LYS A 566 13.65 15.24 -33.72
N SER A 567 14.72 15.27 -34.52
CA SER A 567 14.61 15.31 -35.98
C SER A 567 13.88 14.09 -36.58
N LYS A 568 13.96 12.94 -35.91
CA LYS A 568 13.27 11.70 -36.29
C LYS A 568 11.95 11.48 -35.55
N ASN A 569 11.46 12.47 -34.79
CA ASN A 569 10.22 12.38 -34.02
C ASN A 569 10.21 11.22 -33.00
N LEU A 570 11.37 10.87 -32.43
CA LEU A 570 11.55 9.77 -31.49
C LEU A 570 11.50 10.23 -30.03
N ILE A 571 11.12 9.31 -29.16
CA ILE A 571 11.13 9.47 -27.70
C ILE A 571 12.21 8.55 -27.13
N PHE A 572 13.26 9.14 -26.58
CA PHE A 572 14.25 8.45 -25.75
C PHE A 572 13.95 8.81 -24.30
N LEU A 573 13.10 8.01 -23.65
CA LEU A 573 12.63 8.27 -22.29
C LEU A 573 13.54 7.60 -21.27
N ASN A 574 14.30 8.40 -20.55
CA ASN A 574 15.27 7.92 -19.56
C ASN A 574 14.75 8.12 -18.14
N GLU A 575 15.57 7.75 -17.15
CA GLU A 575 15.32 8.04 -15.75
C GLU A 575 13.99 7.48 -15.21
N LEU A 576 13.49 6.35 -15.76
CA LEU A 576 12.23 5.72 -15.35
C LEU A 576 12.41 4.52 -14.41
N GLY A 577 13.02 4.76 -13.24
CA GLY A 577 13.16 3.76 -12.19
C GLY A 577 12.62 4.25 -10.84
N LEU A 578 13.39 4.02 -9.78
CA LEU A 578 13.12 4.52 -8.42
C LEU A 578 13.81 5.87 -8.17
N ASP A 579 15.15 5.88 -8.24
CA ASP A 579 16.03 7.04 -8.10
C ASP A 579 17.19 6.84 -9.11
N PRO A 580 17.04 7.36 -10.35
CA PRO A 580 16.05 8.34 -10.78
C PRO A 580 14.75 7.68 -11.31
N GLY A 581 13.60 8.29 -11.01
CA GLY A 581 12.29 7.97 -11.57
C GLY A 581 11.13 8.35 -10.68
N ILE A 582 10.67 7.44 -9.81
CA ILE A 582 9.60 7.73 -8.84
C ILE A 582 9.94 8.98 -8.03
N ASP A 583 11.19 9.17 -7.64
CA ASP A 583 11.64 10.37 -6.93
C ASP A 583 11.36 11.67 -7.72
N HIS A 584 11.69 11.72 -9.02
CA HIS A 584 11.43 12.86 -9.90
C HIS A 584 9.93 13.10 -10.09
N MET A 585 9.19 12.04 -10.48
CA MET A 585 7.76 12.13 -10.76
C MET A 585 6.98 12.63 -9.55
N THR A 586 7.26 12.07 -8.37
CA THR A 586 6.55 12.41 -7.14
C THR A 586 6.97 13.79 -6.60
N ALA A 587 8.25 14.18 -6.75
CA ALA A 587 8.72 15.52 -6.38
C ALA A 587 8.06 16.60 -7.24
N VAL A 588 8.08 16.46 -8.57
CA VAL A 588 7.49 17.44 -9.49
C VAL A 588 5.97 17.50 -9.31
N SER A 589 5.31 16.34 -9.19
CA SER A 589 3.87 16.27 -8.92
C SER A 589 3.48 17.01 -7.64
N LEU A 590 4.23 16.82 -6.56
CA LEU A 590 4.03 17.51 -5.28
C LEU A 590 4.25 19.02 -5.43
N ILE A 591 5.38 19.44 -6.02
CA ILE A 591 5.75 20.86 -6.17
C ILE A 591 4.72 21.60 -7.02
N GLN A 592 4.35 21.06 -8.19
CA GLN A 592 3.39 21.70 -9.08
C GLN A 592 1.99 21.78 -8.46
N ARG A 593 1.56 20.71 -7.76
CA ARG A 593 0.28 20.72 -7.04
C ARG A 593 0.26 21.79 -5.96
N LEU A 594 1.31 21.88 -5.14
CA LEU A 594 1.38 22.87 -4.06
C LEU A 594 1.44 24.31 -4.58
N LYS A 595 2.18 24.57 -5.65
CA LYS A 595 2.20 25.88 -6.32
C LYS A 595 0.82 26.30 -6.83
N ARG A 596 0.02 25.34 -7.32
CA ARG A 596 -1.35 25.59 -7.81
C ARG A 596 -2.36 25.76 -6.67
N GLU A 597 -2.27 24.94 -5.62
CA GLU A 597 -3.19 24.97 -4.48
C GLU A 597 -2.92 26.14 -3.53
N GLN A 598 -1.68 26.63 -3.46
CA GLN A 598 -1.26 27.71 -2.57
C GLN A 598 -0.39 28.75 -3.31
N PRO A 599 -0.99 29.54 -4.23
CA PRO A 599 -0.23 30.51 -5.03
C PRO A 599 0.40 31.64 -4.18
N ASP A 600 -0.16 31.93 -3.00
CA ASP A 600 0.35 32.93 -2.05
C ASP A 600 1.48 32.42 -1.15
N SER A 601 1.96 31.18 -1.40
CA SER A 601 3.02 30.53 -0.64
C SER A 601 4.23 30.24 -1.53
N ARG A 602 5.42 30.41 -0.97
CA ARG A 602 6.69 30.12 -1.61
C ARG A 602 7.32 28.86 -1.03
N ILE A 603 8.10 28.16 -1.84
CA ILE A 603 8.83 26.96 -1.41
C ILE A 603 10.23 27.39 -0.98
N LYS A 604 10.54 27.26 0.31
CA LYS A 604 11.83 27.68 0.90
C LYS A 604 12.83 26.53 1.04
N SER A 605 12.35 25.28 1.13
CA SER A 605 13.21 24.10 1.29
C SER A 605 12.63 22.91 0.53
N PHE A 606 13.50 22.14 -0.13
CA PHE A 606 13.21 20.82 -0.64
C PHE A 606 14.35 19.86 -0.29
N VAL A 607 14.02 18.78 0.44
CA VAL A 607 14.97 17.72 0.77
C VAL A 607 14.39 16.38 0.40
N SER A 608 15.17 15.55 -0.30
CA SER A 608 14.75 14.20 -0.72
C SER A 608 15.80 13.17 -0.37
N PHE A 609 15.39 12.08 0.26
CA PHE A 609 16.26 10.94 0.56
C PHE A 609 15.64 9.64 0.09
N CYS A 610 16.44 8.80 -0.57
CA CYS A 610 16.02 7.48 -1.04
C CYS A 610 17.01 6.38 -0.65
N GLY A 611 16.53 5.17 -0.38
CA GLY A 611 17.38 4.00 -0.16
C GLY A 611 16.66 2.68 -0.38
N GLY A 612 17.28 1.80 -1.17
CA GLY A 612 16.98 0.36 -1.19
C GLY A 612 17.88 -0.37 -0.21
N LEU A 613 17.28 -1.01 0.79
CA LEU A 613 17.94 -1.62 1.93
C LEU A 613 17.34 -3.00 2.21
N PRO A 614 18.06 -3.91 2.89
CA PRO A 614 17.41 -5.09 3.45
C PRO A 614 16.37 -4.65 4.49
N GLU A 615 15.22 -5.32 4.52
CA GLU A 615 14.14 -5.01 5.45
C GLU A 615 14.60 -5.16 6.91
N ARG A 616 15.52 -6.09 7.16
CA ARG A 616 16.19 -6.30 8.43
C ARG A 616 17.68 -6.09 8.22
N SER A 617 18.29 -5.26 9.05
CA SER A 617 19.74 -5.13 9.10
C SER A 617 20.35 -6.30 9.89
N ASP A 618 21.44 -6.84 9.37
CA ASP A 618 22.27 -7.83 10.05
C ASP A 618 23.10 -7.23 11.21
N GLY A 619 23.08 -5.89 11.37
CA GLY A 619 23.89 -5.18 12.35
C GLY A 619 25.38 -5.12 12.00
N LEU A 620 25.79 -5.66 10.85
CA LEU A 620 27.16 -5.61 10.33
C LEU A 620 27.29 -4.45 9.36
N LEU A 621 27.20 -4.72 8.05
CA LEU A 621 27.17 -3.71 7.02
C LEU A 621 25.75 -3.14 6.83
N GLY A 622 24.70 -3.89 7.19
CA GLY A 622 23.32 -3.50 6.95
C GLY A 622 23.02 -3.34 5.47
N TYR A 623 23.63 -4.15 4.60
CA TYR A 623 23.43 -4.03 3.16
C TYR A 623 23.45 -5.40 2.48
N ARG A 624 22.57 -5.57 1.51
CA ARG A 624 22.47 -6.74 0.65
C ARG A 624 22.33 -6.26 -0.80
N PHE A 625 22.81 -7.06 -1.73
CA PHE A 625 22.79 -6.76 -3.15
C PHE A 625 21.79 -7.65 -3.86
N SER A 626 20.84 -7.03 -4.57
CA SER A 626 19.96 -7.71 -5.53
C SER A 626 20.38 -7.40 -6.99
N TRP A 627 21.50 -6.71 -7.17
CA TRP A 627 22.14 -6.40 -8.46
C TRP A 627 23.67 -6.24 -8.25
N SER A 628 24.42 -5.96 -9.31
CA SER A 628 25.87 -5.75 -9.20
C SER A 628 26.25 -4.68 -8.16
N PRO A 629 27.16 -4.97 -7.20
CA PRO A 629 27.63 -4.01 -6.19
C PRO A 629 28.31 -2.77 -6.75
N ARG A 630 28.81 -2.83 -8.00
CA ARG A 630 29.69 -1.82 -8.58
C ARG A 630 29.14 -0.41 -8.48
N GLY A 631 27.88 -0.19 -8.87
CA GLY A 631 27.27 1.13 -8.80
C GLY A 631 27.26 1.74 -7.39
N VAL A 632 27.02 0.92 -6.36
CA VAL A 632 27.01 1.35 -4.95
C VAL A 632 28.43 1.68 -4.46
N LEU A 633 29.42 0.83 -4.81
CA LEU A 633 30.82 1.05 -4.46
C LEU A 633 31.38 2.30 -5.11
N GLU A 634 31.03 2.55 -6.38
CA GLU A 634 31.44 3.75 -7.09
C GLU A 634 30.77 5.01 -6.53
N ALA A 635 29.51 4.91 -6.09
CA ALA A 635 28.78 6.02 -5.49
C ALA A 635 29.43 6.53 -4.19
N ALA A 636 30.10 5.66 -3.44
CA ALA A 636 30.80 5.99 -2.20
C ALA A 636 31.99 6.97 -2.39
N GLY A 637 32.36 7.27 -3.64
CA GLY A 637 33.43 8.21 -3.97
C GLY A 637 33.01 9.46 -4.73
N ASN A 638 31.72 9.65 -5.04
CA ASN A 638 31.29 10.79 -5.84
C ASN A 638 31.34 12.10 -5.04
N PRO A 639 31.80 13.22 -5.61
CA PRO A 639 31.61 14.52 -4.98
C PRO A 639 30.12 14.85 -4.88
N ALA A 640 29.75 15.67 -3.90
CA ALA A 640 28.37 16.12 -3.69
C ALA A 640 28.29 17.65 -3.55
N GLN A 641 27.27 18.26 -4.15
CA GLN A 641 26.95 19.68 -3.96
C GLN A 641 25.46 19.91 -3.70
N PHE A 642 25.16 20.80 -2.78
CA PHE A 642 23.78 21.08 -2.35
C PHE A 642 23.67 22.46 -1.69
N LEU A 643 22.44 22.92 -1.50
CA LEU A 643 22.12 24.16 -0.80
C LEU A 643 21.47 23.80 0.54
N LEU A 644 21.93 24.36 1.65
CA LEU A 644 21.30 24.18 2.96
C LEU A 644 21.32 25.49 3.74
N ALA A 645 20.12 25.95 4.13
CA ALA A 645 19.91 27.18 4.89
C ALA A 645 20.63 28.40 4.32
N GLY A 646 20.49 28.62 3.01
CA GLY A 646 21.05 29.75 2.26
C GLY A 646 22.53 29.60 1.90
N LYS A 647 23.21 28.54 2.37
CA LYS A 647 24.63 28.32 2.09
C LYS A 647 24.84 27.13 1.15
N LYS A 648 25.63 27.34 0.10
CA LYS A 648 26.08 26.28 -0.80
C LYS A 648 27.19 25.47 -0.13
N TYR A 649 27.10 24.15 -0.23
CA TYR A 649 28.10 23.22 0.27
C TYR A 649 28.61 22.35 -0.86
N GLU A 650 29.93 22.18 -0.90
CA GLU A 650 30.62 21.24 -1.76
C GLU A 650 31.42 20.25 -0.91
N ILE A 651 31.18 18.96 -1.15
CA ILE A 651 31.86 17.85 -0.49
C ILE A 651 32.65 17.10 -1.55
N SER A 652 33.98 17.17 -1.44
CA SER A 652 34.87 16.34 -2.25
C SER A 652 34.57 14.86 -2.03
N GLY A 653 34.74 14.02 -3.06
CA GLY A 653 34.54 12.58 -2.95
C GLY A 653 35.30 11.92 -1.80
N GLU A 654 36.49 12.41 -1.45
CA GLU A 654 37.30 11.93 -0.31
C GLU A 654 36.61 12.10 1.05
N LYS A 655 35.83 13.18 1.22
CA LYS A 655 35.17 13.55 2.48
C LYS A 655 33.72 13.05 2.56
N LEU A 656 33.15 12.56 1.46
CA LEU A 656 31.73 12.19 1.34
C LEU A 656 31.26 11.30 2.49
N LEU A 657 31.95 10.18 2.73
CA LEU A 657 31.54 9.18 3.72
C LEU A 657 31.76 9.63 5.17
N LYS A 658 32.68 10.59 5.40
CA LYS A 658 32.86 11.23 6.72
C LYS A 658 31.79 12.27 6.97
N ARG A 659 31.38 13.00 5.93
CA ARG A 659 30.35 14.06 5.98
C ARG A 659 28.96 13.50 5.69
N LYS A 660 28.56 12.52 6.48
CA LYS A 660 27.22 11.93 6.48
C LYS A 660 26.26 12.71 7.38
N PHE A 661 24.97 12.45 7.21
CA PHE A 661 23.88 13.02 7.98
C PHE A 661 23.27 11.94 8.89
N PRO A 662 23.70 11.80 10.16
CA PRO A 662 23.08 10.87 11.10
C PRO A 662 21.66 11.34 11.48
N GLY A 663 20.79 10.41 11.89
CA GLY A 663 19.46 10.73 12.44
C GLY A 663 18.40 11.13 11.39
N VAL A 664 18.74 11.16 10.11
CA VAL A 664 17.78 11.47 9.02
C VAL A 664 16.60 10.50 8.98
N GLY A 665 16.82 9.22 9.33
CA GLY A 665 15.76 8.22 9.39
C GLY A 665 14.68 8.57 10.41
N GLY A 666 15.11 8.94 11.62
CA GLY A 666 14.23 9.38 12.70
C GLY A 666 13.38 10.59 12.31
N ALA A 667 13.99 11.57 11.62
CA ALA A 667 13.30 12.77 11.16
C ALA A 667 12.32 12.50 10.00
N MET A 668 12.70 11.68 9.02
CA MET A 668 11.91 11.49 7.80
C MET A 668 10.85 10.39 7.89
N PHE A 669 11.10 9.34 8.66
CA PHE A 669 10.24 8.16 8.72
C PHE A 669 9.75 7.86 10.15
N GLY A 670 10.27 8.57 11.17
CA GLY A 670 9.84 8.46 12.56
C GLY A 670 10.73 7.56 13.42
N ALA A 671 10.37 7.44 14.71
CA ALA A 671 11.24 6.90 15.77
C ALA A 671 11.84 5.51 15.51
N HIS A 672 11.19 4.67 14.70
CA HIS A 672 11.67 3.33 14.37
C HIS A 672 12.98 3.28 13.57
N PHE A 673 13.32 4.36 12.85
CA PHE A 673 14.59 4.50 12.11
C PHE A 673 15.59 5.43 12.81
N LYS A 674 15.37 5.72 14.10
CA LYS A 674 16.21 6.64 14.87
C LYS A 674 17.42 5.94 15.50
N GLU A 675 17.25 4.72 16.02
CA GLU A 675 18.22 4.04 16.88
C GLU A 675 18.23 2.52 16.62
N GLY A 676 19.30 1.85 17.06
CA GLY A 676 19.47 0.40 16.92
C GLY A 676 19.86 -0.02 15.49
N ASN A 677 19.64 -1.29 15.15
CA ASN A 677 20.07 -1.86 13.86
C ASN A 677 19.30 -1.29 12.65
N LEU A 678 18.20 -0.57 12.88
CA LEU A 678 17.44 0.12 11.83
C LEU A 678 17.75 1.62 11.75
N ALA A 679 18.66 2.14 12.58
CA ALA A 679 19.06 3.55 12.51
C ALA A 679 19.57 3.88 11.10
N LEU A 680 19.11 5.00 10.51
CA LEU A 680 19.51 5.43 9.18
C LEU A 680 20.47 6.63 9.22
N GLU A 681 21.47 6.57 8.36
CA GLU A 681 22.35 7.67 8.00
C GLU A 681 22.15 8.06 6.53
N GLY A 682 22.29 9.36 6.25
CA GLY A 682 22.14 9.94 4.93
C GLY A 682 23.48 10.36 4.32
N VAL A 683 23.63 10.20 3.01
CA VAL A 683 24.79 10.68 2.24
C VAL A 683 24.29 11.62 1.15
N ALA A 684 24.92 12.78 0.96
CA ALA A 684 24.54 13.70 -0.12
C ALA A 684 24.78 13.08 -1.50
N ASN A 685 23.85 13.27 -2.43
CA ASN A 685 23.97 12.83 -3.81
C ASN A 685 24.69 13.90 -4.66
N ARG A 686 25.35 13.44 -5.74
CA ARG A 686 26.14 14.20 -6.72
C ARG A 686 25.84 15.70 -6.81
N ASP A 687 24.81 16.07 -7.56
CA ASP A 687 24.43 17.46 -7.75
C ASP A 687 22.96 17.62 -7.42
N SER A 688 22.68 18.30 -6.31
CA SER A 688 21.32 18.68 -5.94
C SER A 688 20.91 20.00 -6.58
N LEU A 689 21.86 20.87 -6.94
CA LEU A 689 21.58 22.22 -7.44
C LEU A 689 20.99 22.18 -8.86
N GLY A 690 21.45 21.25 -9.71
CA GLY A 690 20.90 21.05 -11.04
C GLY A 690 19.41 20.65 -11.08
N TYR A 691 18.81 20.29 -9.94
CA TYR A 691 17.39 19.96 -9.83
C TYR A 691 16.50 21.15 -9.51
N ILE A 692 17.07 22.30 -9.15
CA ILE A 692 16.30 23.53 -8.86
C ILE A 692 15.49 23.92 -10.10
N SER A 693 16.13 24.04 -11.25
CA SER A 693 15.44 24.34 -12.52
C SER A 693 14.54 23.20 -12.98
N ARG A 694 15.02 21.96 -12.90
CA ARG A 694 14.28 20.76 -13.37
C ARG A 694 12.97 20.54 -12.62
N TYR A 695 12.89 20.91 -11.35
CA TYR A 695 11.67 20.83 -10.55
C TYR A 695 10.86 22.12 -10.56
N GLY A 696 11.30 23.14 -11.30
CA GLY A 696 10.67 24.45 -11.34
C GLY A 696 10.73 25.17 -10.00
N LEU A 697 11.81 25.01 -9.23
CA LEU A 697 12.06 25.66 -7.93
C LEU A 697 12.92 26.92 -8.05
N GLU A 698 12.92 27.58 -9.21
CA GLU A 698 13.67 28.80 -9.51
C GLU A 698 13.10 30.02 -8.75
N ASP A 699 13.13 29.94 -7.42
CA ASP A 699 12.79 31.00 -6.49
C ASP A 699 14.11 31.53 -5.90
N ASP A 700 14.31 32.84 -5.99
CA ASP A 700 15.47 33.53 -5.43
C ASP A 700 15.57 33.37 -3.91
N GLN A 701 14.48 32.93 -3.27
CA GLN A 701 14.38 32.68 -1.84
C GLN A 701 14.46 31.20 -1.45
N LEU A 702 14.81 30.29 -2.37
CA LEU A 702 15.06 28.89 -2.01
C LEU A 702 16.29 28.83 -1.08
N GLU A 703 16.09 28.35 0.14
CA GLU A 703 17.13 28.27 1.17
C GLU A 703 17.79 26.88 1.22
N THR A 704 17.08 25.83 0.83
CA THR A 704 17.58 24.46 0.94
C THR A 704 17.15 23.62 -0.26
N MET A 705 18.14 22.94 -0.86
CA MET A 705 17.96 21.94 -1.92
C MET A 705 18.97 20.82 -1.68
N LEU A 706 18.51 19.66 -1.22
CA LEU A 706 19.36 18.50 -0.95
C LEU A 706 18.68 17.21 -1.42
N ARG A 707 19.39 16.44 -2.26
CA ARG A 707 19.08 15.04 -2.53
C ARG A 707 20.11 14.15 -1.88
N GLY A 708 19.70 13.02 -1.33
CA GLY A 708 20.60 12.10 -0.66
C GLY A 708 20.18 10.64 -0.71
N THR A 709 21.12 9.78 -0.32
CA THR A 709 20.98 8.34 -0.26
C THR A 709 20.93 7.88 1.20
N LEU A 710 20.00 6.98 1.53
CA LEU A 710 19.87 6.37 2.86
C LEU A 710 20.65 5.06 2.96
N ARG A 711 21.30 4.85 4.10
CA ARG A 711 21.94 3.60 4.50
C ARG A 711 21.68 3.33 5.98
N TYR A 712 21.82 2.08 6.43
CA TYR A 712 21.87 1.82 7.86
C TYR A 712 23.16 2.37 8.45
N GLU A 713 23.06 2.84 9.70
CA GLU A 713 24.16 3.48 10.41
C GLU A 713 25.39 2.56 10.51
N GLY A 714 26.56 3.13 10.18
CA GLY A 714 27.85 2.43 10.14
C GLY A 714 28.28 1.98 8.74
N PHE A 715 27.38 1.97 7.76
CA PHE A 715 27.74 1.69 6.37
C PHE A 715 28.86 2.61 5.86
N CYS A 716 28.74 3.93 6.11
CA CYS A 716 29.71 4.92 5.68
C CYS A 716 31.06 4.76 6.38
N GLU A 717 31.09 4.30 7.64
CA GLU A 717 32.33 4.03 8.36
C GLU A 717 33.11 2.90 7.67
N VAL A 718 32.43 1.77 7.41
CA VAL A 718 33.02 0.61 6.75
C VAL A 718 33.50 0.97 5.34
N MET A 719 32.65 1.64 4.55
CA MET A 719 33.01 2.07 3.19
C MET A 719 34.17 3.07 3.19
N HIS A 720 34.27 3.94 4.20
CA HIS A 720 35.37 4.90 4.32
C HIS A 720 36.70 4.20 4.56
N VAL A 721 36.73 3.19 5.42
CA VAL A 721 37.94 2.38 5.65
C VAL A 721 38.32 1.58 4.41
N LEU A 722 37.34 0.93 3.74
CA LEU A 722 37.56 0.21 2.47
C LEU A 722 38.15 1.13 1.39
N LYS A 723 37.70 2.38 1.34
CA LYS A 723 38.26 3.42 0.47
C LYS A 723 39.70 3.76 0.86
N LYS A 724 39.97 4.01 2.15
CA LYS A 724 41.31 4.39 2.66
C LYS A 724 42.36 3.31 2.38
N ILE A 725 41.99 2.03 2.48
CA ILE A 725 42.90 0.91 2.17
C ILE A 725 43.06 0.67 0.67
N GLY A 726 42.19 1.26 -0.17
CA GLY A 726 42.31 1.23 -1.63
C GLY A 726 41.52 0.13 -2.33
N LEU A 727 40.58 -0.54 -1.63
CA LEU A 727 39.71 -1.54 -2.25
C LEU A 727 38.63 -0.95 -3.16
N LEU A 728 38.38 0.37 -3.09
CA LEU A 728 37.46 1.08 -3.99
C LEU A 728 38.17 1.78 -5.16
N ARG A 729 39.47 1.51 -5.38
CA ARG A 729 40.21 2.11 -6.50
C ARG A 729 39.74 1.58 -7.84
N LYS A 730 39.69 2.48 -8.82
CA LYS A 730 39.35 2.21 -10.22
C LYS A 730 40.58 2.23 -11.13
N ASP A 731 41.69 2.76 -10.63
CA ASP A 731 42.94 2.97 -11.36
C ASP A 731 43.90 1.81 -11.18
N GLY A 732 44.22 1.16 -12.31
CA GLY A 732 45.19 0.08 -12.41
C GLY A 732 44.84 -1.20 -11.62
N PRO A 733 45.52 -2.31 -11.91
CA PRO A 733 45.41 -3.52 -11.11
C PRO A 733 46.15 -3.41 -9.77
N PHE A 734 46.07 -4.46 -8.95
CA PHE A 734 46.84 -4.55 -7.71
C PHE A 734 48.35 -4.49 -7.96
N ARG A 735 49.06 -3.80 -7.06
CA ARG A 735 50.50 -4.02 -6.85
C ARG A 735 50.63 -4.79 -5.54
N TRP A 736 50.72 -6.10 -5.66
CA TRP A 736 50.89 -6.98 -4.51
C TRP A 736 52.24 -6.72 -3.85
N ALA A 737 52.30 -6.82 -2.52
CA ALA A 737 53.55 -6.70 -1.78
C ALA A 737 54.53 -7.85 -2.14
N SER A 738 55.75 -7.83 -1.60
CA SER A 738 56.86 -8.75 -1.91
C SER A 738 56.51 -10.24 -1.84
N ALA A 739 55.42 -10.59 -1.17
CA ALA A 739 54.96 -11.96 -0.97
C ALA A 739 54.04 -12.49 -2.11
N GLY A 740 53.71 -11.67 -3.12
CA GLY A 740 52.86 -12.07 -4.26
C GLY A 740 51.34 -12.03 -3.98
N PRO A 741 50.52 -12.44 -4.96
CA PRO A 741 49.06 -12.40 -4.87
C PRO A 741 48.49 -13.33 -3.79
N PRO A 742 47.31 -13.02 -3.23
CA PRO A 742 46.67 -13.82 -2.18
C PRO A 742 46.17 -15.17 -2.70
N ARG A 743 46.26 -16.22 -1.87
CA ARG A 743 45.63 -17.53 -2.14
C ARG A 743 44.26 -17.69 -1.48
N ARG A 744 43.99 -16.90 -0.44
CA ARG A 744 42.75 -16.88 0.34
C ARG A 744 42.22 -15.47 0.50
N TRP A 745 40.91 -15.32 0.66
CA TRP A 745 40.27 -14.00 0.77
C TRP A 745 40.70 -13.22 2.02
N ASP A 746 41.02 -13.89 3.11
CA ASP A 746 41.49 -13.28 4.35
C ASP A 746 42.94 -12.76 4.28
N GLU A 747 43.69 -13.15 3.26
CA GLU A 747 45.03 -12.63 2.98
C GLU A 747 45.01 -11.34 2.12
N VAL A 748 43.88 -10.99 1.47
CA VAL A 748 43.84 -9.91 0.46
C VAL A 748 44.38 -8.59 1.03
N ILE A 749 43.89 -8.17 2.20
CA ILE A 749 44.27 -6.88 2.80
C ILE A 749 45.75 -6.89 3.25
N GLU A 750 46.22 -8.02 3.77
CA GLU A 750 47.62 -8.20 4.17
C GLU A 750 48.55 -8.13 2.95
N ARG A 751 48.21 -8.85 1.86
CA ARG A 751 49.01 -8.89 0.62
C ARG A 751 49.01 -7.55 -0.13
N MET A 752 48.04 -6.68 0.11
CA MET A 752 48.07 -5.28 -0.33
C MET A 752 49.08 -4.41 0.45
N GLY A 753 49.68 -4.93 1.53
CA GLY A 753 50.56 -4.17 2.42
C GLY A 753 49.83 -3.09 3.21
N LYS A 754 48.53 -3.25 3.44
CA LYS A 754 47.69 -2.26 4.12
C LYS A 754 47.35 -2.72 5.53
N LYS A 755 47.28 -1.76 6.47
CA LYS A 755 46.84 -1.99 7.84
C LYS A 755 45.56 -1.21 8.12
N ILE A 756 44.65 -1.83 8.86
CA ILE A 756 43.44 -1.17 9.34
C ILE A 756 43.75 -0.59 10.72
N GLU A 757 44.07 0.70 10.74
CA GLU A 757 44.42 1.43 11.96
C GLU A 757 43.17 1.89 12.74
N ASP A 758 42.06 2.14 12.05
CA ASP A 758 40.85 2.79 12.58
C ASP A 758 39.60 1.94 12.25
N GLY A 759 38.64 1.85 13.19
CA GLY A 759 37.36 1.14 13.01
C GLY A 759 37.29 -0.27 13.60
N SER A 760 36.94 -0.40 14.89
CA SER A 760 36.64 -1.69 15.54
C SER A 760 35.46 -2.42 14.88
N ARG A 761 34.43 -1.67 14.50
CA ARG A 761 33.29 -2.18 13.72
C ARG A 761 33.73 -2.68 12.36
N THR A 762 34.54 -1.91 11.64
CA THR A 762 35.05 -2.33 10.33
C THR A 762 35.87 -3.61 10.41
N LYS A 763 36.77 -3.72 11.39
CA LYS A 763 37.53 -4.97 11.63
C LYS A 763 36.60 -6.15 11.85
N ARG A 764 35.60 -5.99 12.72
CA ARG A 764 34.58 -7.01 12.96
C ARG A 764 33.84 -7.41 11.68
N VAL A 765 33.33 -6.44 10.92
CA VAL A 765 32.61 -6.70 9.66
C VAL A 765 33.50 -7.44 8.66
N LEU A 766 34.75 -7.03 8.49
CA LEU A 766 35.67 -7.68 7.55
C LEU A 766 36.10 -9.07 8.00
N THR A 767 36.28 -9.30 9.31
CA THR A 767 36.51 -10.64 9.85
C THR A 767 35.29 -11.54 9.65
N GLU A 768 34.08 -11.06 9.94
CA GLU A 768 32.84 -11.85 9.74
C GLU A 768 32.55 -12.13 8.26
N LEU A 769 32.90 -11.22 7.35
CA LEU A 769 32.80 -11.47 5.91
C LEU A 769 33.88 -12.44 5.41
N GLY A 770 35.01 -12.58 6.12
CA GLY A 770 36.15 -13.43 5.75
C GLY A 770 37.23 -12.72 4.91
N LEU A 771 37.34 -11.40 5.00
CA LEU A 771 38.41 -10.56 4.41
C LEU A 771 39.56 -10.27 5.38
N LEU A 772 39.45 -10.70 6.64
CA LEU A 772 40.50 -10.64 7.66
C LEU A 772 40.56 -11.94 8.45
N PRO A 773 41.75 -12.33 8.96
CA PRO A 773 41.88 -13.51 9.81
C PRO A 773 41.17 -13.32 11.17
N GLY A 774 40.53 -14.37 11.67
CA GLY A 774 39.89 -14.42 12.99
C GLY A 774 38.82 -15.50 13.10
N SER A 775 38.49 -15.91 14.32
CA SER A 775 37.36 -16.82 14.59
C SER A 775 36.05 -16.06 14.43
N GLY A 776 35.58 -15.92 13.19
CA GLY A 776 34.18 -15.58 12.92
C GLY A 776 33.24 -16.65 13.51
N ASP A 777 31.94 -16.37 13.51
CA ASP A 777 30.91 -17.35 13.90
C ASP A 777 31.17 -18.70 13.20
N PRO A 778 31.28 -19.83 13.94
CA PRO A 778 31.52 -21.17 13.36
C PRO A 778 30.50 -21.60 12.30
N ARG A 779 29.35 -20.92 12.20
CA ARG A 779 28.36 -21.13 11.13
C ARG A 779 28.79 -20.58 9.77
N HIS A 780 29.75 -19.64 9.75
CA HIS A 780 30.40 -19.10 8.54
C HIS A 780 31.77 -19.76 8.35
N THR A 781 31.79 -21.07 8.13
CA THR A 781 33.01 -21.81 7.81
C THR A 781 33.60 -21.36 6.46
N SER A 782 34.89 -21.63 6.25
CA SER A 782 35.67 -21.31 5.04
C SER A 782 35.07 -21.80 3.71
N ASN A 783 34.04 -22.65 3.74
CA ASN A 783 33.41 -23.25 2.57
C ASN A 783 32.40 -22.35 1.85
N ASP A 784 32.03 -21.19 2.42
CA ASP A 784 31.06 -20.24 1.85
C ASP A 784 31.73 -19.03 1.15
N GLN A 785 33.00 -19.12 0.79
CA GLN A 785 33.70 -18.05 0.06
C GLN A 785 33.61 -18.26 -1.46
N PRO A 786 33.50 -17.17 -2.26
CA PRO A 786 33.58 -17.31 -3.70
C PRO A 786 34.94 -17.85 -4.11
N GLN A 787 35.01 -18.57 -5.22
CA GLN A 787 36.28 -19.06 -5.75
C GLN A 787 37.25 -17.89 -5.98
N MET A 788 38.46 -18.00 -5.44
CA MET A 788 39.51 -17.01 -5.64
C MET A 788 39.87 -16.92 -7.13
N PRO A 789 40.01 -15.71 -7.71
CA PRO A 789 40.49 -15.55 -9.09
C PRO A 789 41.86 -16.18 -9.29
N SER A 790 42.18 -16.55 -10.53
CA SER A 790 43.50 -17.08 -10.86
C SER A 790 44.59 -16.02 -10.66
N GLU A 791 45.85 -16.44 -10.50
CA GLU A 791 46.99 -15.53 -10.36
C GLU A 791 47.06 -14.50 -11.51
N SER A 792 46.86 -14.96 -12.76
CA SER A 792 46.80 -14.10 -13.94
C SER A 792 45.63 -13.11 -13.96
N GLU A 793 44.50 -13.46 -13.34
CA GLU A 793 43.36 -12.56 -13.17
C GLU A 793 43.64 -11.53 -12.09
N LEU A 794 44.25 -11.94 -10.97
CA LEU A 794 44.61 -11.05 -9.86
C LEU A 794 45.63 -9.97 -10.25
N GLU A 795 46.46 -10.24 -11.25
CA GLU A 795 47.41 -9.27 -11.82
C GLU A 795 46.74 -8.20 -12.71
N ARG A 796 45.52 -8.46 -13.20
CA ARG A 796 44.82 -7.57 -14.14
C ARG A 796 43.55 -6.95 -13.58
N ILE A 797 42.97 -7.57 -12.55
CA ILE A 797 41.70 -7.12 -11.95
C ILE A 797 41.89 -5.81 -11.17
N HIS A 798 40.94 -4.88 -11.34
CA HIS A 798 40.89 -3.68 -10.53
C HIS A 798 40.43 -4.00 -9.09
N PRO A 799 40.93 -3.28 -8.07
CA PRO A 799 40.54 -3.52 -6.68
C PRO A 799 39.04 -3.49 -6.43
N ILE A 800 38.34 -2.53 -7.03
CA ILE A 800 36.88 -2.42 -6.92
C ILE A 800 36.15 -3.63 -7.52
N ASP A 801 36.67 -4.19 -8.61
CA ASP A 801 36.06 -5.34 -9.29
C ASP A 801 36.29 -6.64 -8.51
N LEU A 802 37.47 -6.79 -7.88
CA LEU A 802 37.72 -7.89 -6.96
C LEU A 802 36.74 -7.86 -5.77
N LEU A 803 36.55 -6.67 -5.17
CA LEU A 803 35.59 -6.48 -4.09
C LEU A 803 34.13 -6.71 -4.57
N CYS A 804 33.77 -6.25 -5.76
CA CYS A 804 32.46 -6.55 -6.35
C CYS A 804 32.21 -8.05 -6.47
N LYS A 805 33.18 -8.81 -6.99
CA LYS A 805 33.07 -10.28 -7.12
C LYS A 805 32.84 -10.93 -5.75
N PHE A 806 33.56 -10.48 -4.73
CA PHE A 806 33.41 -10.97 -3.36
C PHE A 806 32.02 -10.67 -2.77
N LEU A 807 31.61 -9.39 -2.79
CA LEU A 807 30.35 -8.96 -2.17
C LEU A 807 29.11 -9.49 -2.91
N SER A 808 29.20 -9.72 -4.22
CA SER A 808 28.09 -10.32 -4.99
C SER A 808 27.75 -11.73 -4.53
N HIS A 809 28.73 -12.45 -3.96
CA HIS A 809 28.52 -13.78 -3.39
C HIS A 809 28.07 -13.69 -1.93
N LYS A 810 28.80 -12.91 -1.12
CA LYS A 810 28.59 -12.86 0.35
C LYS A 810 27.33 -12.12 0.79
N LEU A 811 26.91 -11.10 0.04
CA LEU A 811 25.81 -10.21 0.43
C LEU A 811 24.60 -10.33 -0.49
N VAL A 812 24.40 -11.50 -1.10
CA VAL A 812 23.14 -11.81 -1.81
C VAL A 812 22.00 -12.04 -0.81
N TYR A 813 20.77 -11.77 -1.22
CA TYR A 813 19.58 -12.08 -0.41
C TYR A 813 19.37 -13.59 -0.30
N GLY A 814 19.13 -14.07 0.92
CA GLY A 814 18.66 -15.44 1.15
C GLY A 814 17.19 -15.66 0.73
N PRO A 815 16.72 -16.91 0.64
CA PRO A 815 15.38 -17.25 0.13
C PRO A 815 14.21 -16.68 0.97
N ASN A 816 14.46 -16.36 2.24
CA ASN A 816 13.48 -15.78 3.16
C ASN A 816 13.78 -14.31 3.54
N GLU A 817 14.84 -13.73 2.99
CA GLU A 817 15.18 -12.33 3.23
C GLU A 817 14.42 -11.43 2.25
N ARG A 818 13.96 -10.28 2.75
CA ARG A 818 13.23 -9.29 1.94
C ARG A 818 14.00 -7.98 1.93
N ASP A 819 13.83 -7.23 0.85
CA ASP A 819 14.29 -5.86 0.75
C ASP A 819 13.15 -4.87 1.04
N MET A 820 13.54 -3.61 1.20
CA MET A 820 12.68 -2.49 1.47
C MET A 820 13.22 -1.27 0.72
N VAL A 821 12.30 -0.50 0.15
CA VAL A 821 12.59 0.81 -0.46
C VAL A 821 11.98 1.88 0.42
N LEU A 822 12.82 2.85 0.80
CA LEU A 822 12.44 4.07 1.50
C LEU A 822 12.67 5.25 0.58
N LEU A 823 11.67 6.12 0.43
CA LEU A 823 11.79 7.39 -0.27
C LEU A 823 10.99 8.43 0.54
N SER A 824 11.58 9.59 0.80
CA SER A 824 10.86 10.68 1.45
C SER A 824 11.26 12.02 0.85
N HIS A 825 10.27 12.86 0.61
CA HIS A 825 10.43 14.28 0.28
C HIS A 825 9.92 15.12 1.45
N GLU A 826 10.72 16.06 1.92
CA GLU A 826 10.32 17.09 2.87
C GLU A 826 10.40 18.46 2.20
N LEU A 827 9.31 19.21 2.25
CA LEU A 827 9.18 20.52 1.64
C LEU A 827 8.73 21.53 2.68
N ARG A 828 9.43 22.66 2.78
CA ARG A 828 9.01 23.79 3.63
C ARG A 828 8.44 24.89 2.77
N MET A 829 7.20 25.27 3.03
CA MET A 829 6.51 26.41 2.43
C MET A 829 6.43 27.56 3.42
N GLU A 830 6.40 28.77 2.88
CA GLU A 830 6.20 30.01 3.64
C GLU A 830 5.16 30.87 2.92
N THR A 831 4.12 31.29 3.63
CA THR A 831 3.12 32.21 3.08
C THR A 831 3.67 33.64 3.05
N ASN A 832 3.04 34.52 2.27
CA ASN A 832 3.34 35.96 2.29
C ASN A 832 3.21 36.63 3.68
N ARG A 833 2.51 35.98 4.63
CA ARG A 833 2.36 36.45 6.03
C ARG A 833 3.45 35.91 6.96
N GLY A 834 4.42 35.14 6.45
CA GLY A 834 5.50 34.52 7.22
C GLY A 834 5.08 33.26 7.98
N GLU A 835 3.91 32.68 7.70
CA GLU A 835 3.52 31.38 8.27
C GLU A 835 4.28 30.28 7.54
N GLN A 836 4.94 29.39 8.28
CA GLN A 836 5.68 28.29 7.67
C GLN A 836 4.99 26.95 7.86
N ARG A 837 5.10 26.07 6.87
CA ARG A 837 4.50 24.73 6.87
C ARG A 837 5.48 23.73 6.30
N ILE A 838 5.55 22.54 6.90
CA ILE A 838 6.33 21.42 6.40
C ILE A 838 5.36 20.37 5.84
N ILE A 839 5.62 19.91 4.63
CA ILE A 839 4.92 18.81 3.99
C ILE A 839 5.93 17.69 3.79
N LYS A 840 5.60 16.51 4.31
CA LYS A 840 6.38 15.28 4.12
C LYS A 840 5.60 14.34 3.23
N SER A 841 6.26 13.73 2.26
CA SER A 841 5.70 12.74 1.35
C SER A 841 6.59 11.50 1.38
N GLU A 842 6.07 10.39 1.90
CA GLU A 842 6.85 9.19 2.25
C GLU A 842 6.37 7.96 1.47
N LEU A 843 7.29 7.18 0.92
CA LEU A 843 7.05 5.85 0.35
C LEU A 843 7.89 4.83 1.10
N ILE A 844 7.22 3.78 1.58
CA ILE A 844 7.82 2.57 2.15
C ILE A 844 7.27 1.38 1.37
N ALA A 845 8.09 0.79 0.50
CA ALA A 845 7.73 -0.42 -0.25
C ALA A 845 8.55 -1.61 0.27
N ARG A 846 7.95 -2.81 0.29
CA ARG A 846 8.57 -4.05 0.78
C ARG A 846 8.52 -5.12 -0.31
N GLY A 847 9.58 -5.94 -0.36
CA GLY A 847 9.63 -7.10 -1.23
C GLY A 847 8.60 -8.14 -0.79
N ASP A 848 8.17 -8.98 -1.71
CA ASP A 848 7.40 -10.19 -1.42
C ASP A 848 8.18 -11.44 -1.83
N ARG A 849 7.53 -12.61 -1.83
CA ARG A 849 8.17 -13.88 -2.21
C ARG A 849 8.57 -13.94 -3.69
N GLU A 850 7.98 -13.10 -4.53
CA GLU A 850 8.10 -13.19 -5.99
C GLU A 850 8.95 -12.08 -6.58
N ASN A 851 8.93 -10.89 -5.99
CA ASN A 851 9.55 -9.67 -6.47
C ASN A 851 10.08 -8.84 -5.30
N THR A 852 11.35 -8.42 -5.40
CA THR A 852 11.95 -7.47 -4.47
C THR A 852 11.30 -6.09 -4.59
N ALA A 853 11.28 -5.30 -3.51
CA ALA A 853 10.83 -3.91 -3.52
C ALA A 853 11.56 -3.10 -4.60
N MET A 854 12.88 -3.31 -4.73
CA MET A 854 13.68 -2.67 -5.78
C MET A 854 13.23 -3.09 -7.18
N ALA A 855 13.01 -4.39 -7.43
CA ALA A 855 12.53 -4.85 -8.74
C ALA A 855 11.17 -4.24 -9.08
N LYS A 856 10.24 -4.17 -8.11
CA LYS A 856 8.94 -3.53 -8.32
C LYS A 856 9.08 -2.02 -8.59
N THR A 857 9.81 -1.31 -7.73
CA THR A 857 9.93 0.15 -7.82
C THR A 857 10.78 0.66 -8.99
N VAL A 858 11.57 -0.20 -9.63
CA VAL A 858 12.27 0.13 -10.88
C VAL A 858 11.56 -0.45 -12.10
N GLY A 859 11.13 -1.71 -12.03
CA GLY A 859 10.53 -2.45 -13.14
C GLY A 859 9.11 -1.99 -13.45
N SER A 860 8.33 -1.61 -12.44
CA SER A 860 6.96 -1.16 -12.66
C SER A 860 6.90 0.20 -13.38
N PRO A 861 7.65 1.25 -12.97
CA PRO A 861 7.67 2.51 -13.70
C PRO A 861 8.15 2.37 -15.14
N ILE A 862 9.17 1.56 -15.42
CA ILE A 862 9.67 1.41 -16.79
C ILE A 862 8.69 0.63 -17.68
N GLY A 863 8.04 -0.43 -17.16
CA GLY A 863 6.98 -1.13 -17.88
C GLY A 863 5.80 -0.22 -18.19
N MET A 864 5.37 0.59 -17.23
CA MET A 864 4.32 1.60 -17.42
C MET A 864 4.74 2.66 -18.43
N GLY A 865 5.97 3.17 -18.35
CA GLY A 865 6.49 4.14 -19.31
C GLY A 865 6.48 3.62 -20.74
N ALA A 866 6.80 2.34 -20.96
CA ALA A 866 6.72 1.72 -22.28
C ALA A 866 5.27 1.71 -22.80
N LEU A 867 4.29 1.36 -21.96
CA LEU A 867 2.88 1.43 -22.32
C LEU A 867 2.42 2.86 -22.63
N VAL A 868 2.87 3.85 -21.85
CA VAL A 868 2.56 5.25 -22.10
C VAL A 868 3.14 5.70 -23.45
N VAL A 869 4.40 5.38 -23.76
CA VAL A 869 4.99 5.70 -25.07
C VAL A 869 4.23 5.01 -26.21
N LEU A 870 3.84 3.74 -26.06
CA LEU A 870 3.11 2.97 -27.08
C LEU A 870 1.65 3.42 -27.30
N LYS A 871 1.01 4.06 -26.31
CA LYS A 871 -0.41 4.45 -26.36
C LYS A 871 -0.63 5.96 -26.47
N GLN A 872 0.26 6.75 -25.87
CA GLN A 872 0.14 8.21 -25.69
C GLN A 872 1.39 8.95 -26.19
N GLY A 873 2.26 8.28 -26.98
CA GLY A 873 3.51 8.88 -27.46
C GLY A 873 3.35 10.19 -28.25
N ALA A 874 2.16 10.47 -28.80
CA ALA A 874 1.88 11.75 -29.46
C ALA A 874 1.89 12.95 -28.47
N GLU A 875 1.55 12.72 -27.21
CA GLU A 875 1.47 13.75 -26.15
C GLU A 875 2.81 13.96 -25.43
N ILE A 876 3.79 13.07 -25.66
CA ILE A 876 5.12 13.14 -25.05
C ILE A 876 6.07 13.96 -25.94
N PRO A 877 6.86 14.89 -25.37
CA PRO A 877 7.92 15.60 -26.07
C PRO A 877 8.91 14.66 -26.79
N LYS A 878 9.51 15.11 -27.89
CA LYS A 878 10.50 14.33 -28.64
C LYS A 878 11.92 14.65 -28.19
N GLY A 879 12.84 13.73 -28.44
CA GLY A 879 14.23 13.83 -28.02
C GLY A 879 14.56 12.97 -26.82
N VAL A 880 15.49 13.45 -26.00
CA VAL A 880 15.93 12.82 -24.76
C VAL A 880 15.08 13.36 -23.61
N VAL A 881 14.15 12.54 -23.15
CA VAL A 881 13.06 12.91 -22.24
C VAL A 881 13.31 12.33 -20.86
N ARG A 882 12.84 13.04 -19.82
CA ARG A 882 12.87 12.62 -18.41
C ARG A 882 11.45 12.64 -17.85
N PRO A 883 11.16 11.90 -16.77
CA PRO A 883 9.83 11.86 -16.16
C PRO A 883 9.58 13.05 -15.24
N VAL A 884 10.09 14.23 -15.61
CA VAL A 884 9.71 15.54 -15.05
C VAL A 884 8.68 16.23 -15.95
N GLU A 885 8.54 15.77 -17.20
CA GLU A 885 7.51 16.23 -18.13
C GLU A 885 6.12 15.82 -17.65
N GLN A 886 5.18 16.76 -17.65
CA GLN A 886 3.83 16.57 -17.12
C GLN A 886 3.09 15.38 -17.75
N ALA A 887 3.11 15.30 -19.08
CA ALA A 887 2.48 14.20 -19.82
C ALA A 887 3.03 12.83 -19.41
N VAL A 888 4.31 12.74 -19.04
CA VAL A 888 4.94 11.48 -18.64
C VAL A 888 4.56 11.13 -17.20
N TRP A 889 4.80 12.04 -16.25
CA TRP A 889 4.61 11.68 -14.84
C TRP A 889 3.14 11.53 -14.46
N GLU A 890 2.21 12.29 -15.07
CA GLU A 890 0.77 12.13 -14.81
C GLU A 890 0.29 10.75 -15.25
N ALA A 891 0.66 10.32 -16.47
CA ALA A 891 0.27 9.03 -17.01
C ALA A 891 0.88 7.87 -16.23
N VAL A 892 2.18 7.94 -15.88
CA VAL A 892 2.87 6.88 -15.15
C VAL A 892 2.39 6.80 -13.69
N LEU A 893 2.32 7.92 -12.96
CA LEU A 893 1.84 7.92 -11.56
C LEU A 893 0.36 7.54 -11.47
N GLY A 894 -0.47 7.95 -12.43
CA GLY A 894 -1.88 7.57 -12.50
C GLY A 894 -2.05 6.06 -12.58
N ARG A 895 -1.26 5.40 -13.43
CA ARG A 895 -1.25 3.93 -13.55
C ARG A 895 -0.67 3.24 -12.31
N LEU A 896 0.45 3.73 -11.77
CA LEU A 896 1.08 3.16 -10.56
C LEU A 896 0.12 3.17 -9.36
N LYS A 897 -0.67 4.24 -9.17
CA LYS A 897 -1.68 4.33 -8.09
C LYS A 897 -2.78 3.27 -8.20
N SER A 898 -3.16 2.89 -9.43
CA SER A 898 -4.26 1.94 -9.67
C SER A 898 -3.86 0.47 -9.49
N GLN A 899 -2.57 0.14 -9.63
CA GLN A 899 -2.12 -1.25 -9.75
C GLN A 899 -1.07 -1.70 -8.71
N SER A 900 -0.53 -0.81 -7.87
CA SER A 900 0.62 -1.16 -7.03
C SER A 900 0.54 -0.66 -5.58
N GLU A 901 1.24 -1.37 -4.69
CA GLU A 901 1.54 -0.95 -3.32
C GLU A 901 2.51 0.26 -3.27
N ILE A 902 2.93 0.78 -4.42
CA ILE A 902 3.89 1.88 -4.57
C ILE A 902 3.12 3.20 -4.59
N ARG A 903 2.95 3.80 -3.40
CA ARG A 903 2.33 5.12 -3.26
C ARG A 903 3.05 5.97 -2.21
N MET A 904 3.08 7.27 -2.45
CA MET A 904 3.49 8.24 -1.45
C MET A 904 2.35 8.51 -0.47
N VAL A 905 2.67 8.61 0.81
CA VAL A 905 1.76 9.00 1.89
C VAL A 905 2.22 10.35 2.41
N GLU A 906 1.31 11.32 2.44
CA GLU A 906 1.62 12.70 2.80
C GLU A 906 1.21 13.04 4.24
N LYS A 907 2.03 13.85 4.91
CA LYS A 907 1.76 14.41 6.24
C LYS A 907 2.13 15.89 6.23
N GLN A 908 1.36 16.71 6.93
CA GLN A 908 1.58 18.16 7.00
C GLN A 908 1.71 18.64 8.44
N PHE A 909 2.61 19.59 8.66
CA PHE A 909 2.92 20.19 9.96
C PHE A 909 2.97 21.72 9.84
N CYS A 910 2.29 22.45 10.72
CA CYS A 910 2.43 23.91 10.80
C CYS A 910 3.58 24.30 11.73
N LEU A 911 4.35 25.31 11.33
CA LEU A 911 5.38 25.96 12.12
C LEU A 911 4.82 27.32 12.54
N ASP A 912 4.06 27.37 13.63
CA ASP A 912 3.50 28.66 14.11
C ASP A 912 4.63 29.62 14.56
N GLN A 913 4.36 30.92 14.38
CA GLN A 913 5.24 32.11 14.39
C GLN A 913 6.15 32.34 15.65
N PRO A 914 7.13 33.27 15.58
CA PRO A 914 8.49 33.09 16.09
C PRO A 914 8.62 33.22 17.61
N ALA A 915 9.21 32.21 18.24
CA ALA A 915 10.01 32.46 19.45
C ALA A 915 11.27 33.23 19.01
N ALA A 916 11.16 34.56 18.91
CA ALA A 916 12.31 35.42 19.00
C ALA A 916 13.09 35.00 20.27
N HIS A 917 14.34 34.59 20.08
CA HIS A 917 15.26 33.98 21.05
C HIS A 917 15.12 32.46 21.25
N LYS A 918 16.16 31.75 20.76
CA LYS A 918 16.50 30.31 20.88
C LYS A 918 15.94 29.45 19.74
N GLY A 919 16.76 29.23 18.72
CA GLY A 919 16.46 28.47 17.50
C GLY A 919 16.09 27.00 17.71
N LEU A 920 14.93 26.74 18.29
CA LEU A 920 14.31 25.42 18.40
C LEU A 920 13.25 25.26 17.29
N PHE A 921 13.63 24.54 16.26
CA PHE A 921 12.71 23.97 15.27
C PHE A 921 11.85 22.88 15.94
N PRO A 922 10.60 22.65 15.49
CA PRO A 922 9.76 21.62 16.08
C PRO A 922 10.35 20.23 15.95
N THR A 923 10.08 19.41 16.96
CA THR A 923 10.48 17.99 17.05
C THR A 923 9.96 17.23 15.84
N GLY A 924 10.86 16.92 14.89
CA GLY A 924 10.55 16.17 13.67
C GLY A 924 10.92 16.86 12.36
N ALA A 925 11.32 18.13 12.33
CA ALA A 925 11.82 18.78 11.11
C ALA A 925 13.21 18.23 10.71
N LEU A 926 13.48 18.07 9.42
CA LEU A 926 14.75 17.52 8.94
C LEU A 926 15.88 18.56 8.94
N GLU A 927 15.58 19.81 8.61
CA GLU A 927 16.57 20.90 8.53
C GLU A 927 17.47 21.03 9.78
N PRO A 928 16.96 21.03 11.04
CA PRO A 928 17.83 21.04 12.22
C PRO A 928 18.76 19.82 12.34
N VAL A 929 18.31 18.63 11.93
CA VAL A 929 19.16 17.43 11.90
C VAL A 929 20.30 17.60 10.91
N LEU A 930 20.01 18.15 9.73
CA LEU A 930 21.03 18.45 8.71
C LEU A 930 22.01 19.52 9.21
N LYS A 931 21.53 20.61 9.80
CA LYS A 931 22.38 21.67 10.37
C LYS A 931 23.30 21.14 11.48
N ALA A 932 22.77 20.31 12.38
CA ALA A 932 23.56 19.69 13.44
C ALA A 932 24.66 18.79 12.87
N ALA A 933 24.39 18.04 11.79
CA ALA A 933 25.41 17.26 11.11
C ALA A 933 26.53 18.16 10.55
N ILE A 934 26.19 19.27 9.88
CA ILE A 934 27.18 20.21 9.34
C ILE A 934 28.05 20.84 10.42
N GLN A 935 27.49 21.13 11.61
CA GLN A 935 28.28 21.65 12.73
C GLN A 935 29.35 20.66 13.23
N ASN A 936 29.15 19.36 12.99
CA ASN A 936 30.08 18.30 13.35
C ASN A 936 31.08 17.94 12.23
N TRP A 937 30.97 18.56 11.05
CA TRP A 937 31.87 18.34 9.90
C TRP A 937 33.09 19.26 9.91
#